data_AF-A0A0E0B1D1-F1
#
_entry.id   AF-A0A0E0B1D1-F1
#
_cell.length_a   1.000
_cell.length_b   1.000
_cell.length_c   1.000
_cell.angle_alpha   90.00
_cell.angle_beta   90.00
_cell.angle_gamma   90.00
#
_symmetry.space_group_name_H-M   'P 1'
#
loop_
_entity.id
_entity.type
_entity.pdbx_description
1 polymer ?
#
loop_
_entity_poly.entity_id
_entity_poly.type
_entity_poly.pdbx_seq_one_letter_code
_entity_poly.pdbx_strand_id
1 'polypeptide(L)'
;MGAKLEINKSKIFMEHATCDDVHEHAINVSHGETASTSTSHQDLHSDSDDSHQDDRPSTSTQTPSPQSSASTSPTAYNTRNLSFPRRDSMYGHGRSIWNSGLWISFELVIYVVQIVAAIFVLVFSRDEHPHAPLFAWIIGYTIGCIASIPLICWRCAHRNRPSEQEPEQPPAAYPNLTSSQSSEGRNQRSSGTVLHFGCITISCPRPSILAYHFKTAVDCFFAVWFVVGNVWIFGGHSTSSDSQEAPNMYRLCLAFLALSCVGYAIPFVMCAAICCCFPCLISLLRLQEDLGHTRGATQELINALPTYKFKPKRSKMWVDHASSSENLSEGGILGPGTKKERIVSAEDAVCCICLTKYGDDDELRELPCTHFFHVQCVDKWLKINAVCPLCKTEIGGVVRSFFGLPFGRRRVDRMAGRGIASSRFTVDIRDKGGLEKVFSSTRFDAVVHFAGLKAVGESVQKPLLYYDHNVAGTIILLEVMAAHGCKKLVFSSSAAVYGSPKNSPCTEEFPLTPHNPYGRTKLIAEEICRDIYHSDSEWSIILLRYFNPVGAHPSGYLGEDPCGIPNNLMPFVQQVAVGRRPSLTIFGNDYATKDGTGVRDYIHVVDLAEGHIAALRKLFESSIGCQAYNLGTGKGTSVLEIVNAFEKVSGKKIPLVIGPRRPGDAEILFSSAAKAEREFKWKAKYGIEEMCRDQWNWASKNPFGYASPDSTKQNGHSH
;
A
#
# COMPACT_ATOMS: atom_id res chain seq x y z
N MET A 1 -9.98 41.74 -65.28
CA MET A 1 -11.39 41.81 -64.82
C MET A 1 -11.44 41.08 -63.49
N GLY A 2 -11.90 41.61 -62.35
CA GLY A 2 -12.42 42.95 -62.00
C GLY A 2 -13.37 42.79 -60.80
N ALA A 3 -12.97 43.04 -59.54
CA ALA A 3 -12.63 44.31 -58.88
C ALA A 3 -13.85 45.12 -58.37
N LYS A 4 -14.05 45.14 -57.04
CA LYS A 4 -14.76 46.10 -56.15
C LYS A 4 -14.47 45.67 -54.68
N LEU A 5 -14.14 46.50 -53.67
CA LEU A 5 -14.70 47.77 -53.13
C LEU A 5 -16.09 47.55 -52.49
N GLU A 6 -16.47 48.06 -51.30
CA GLU A 6 -15.88 48.92 -50.23
C GLU A 6 -16.55 48.51 -48.87
N ILE A 7 -15.99 48.64 -47.65
CA ILE A 7 -15.58 49.81 -46.80
C ILE A 7 -16.71 50.80 -46.41
N ASN A 8 -17.25 50.66 -45.18
CA ASN A 8 -17.46 51.70 -44.12
C ASN A 8 -18.20 51.09 -42.89
N LYS A 9 -17.94 51.45 -41.62
CA LYS A 9 -18.46 52.59 -40.78
C LYS A 9 -20.01 52.70 -40.80
N SER A 10 -20.74 52.93 -39.70
CA SER A 10 -20.53 53.61 -38.39
C SER A 10 -21.45 53.00 -37.28
N LYS A 11 -21.26 53.04 -35.94
CA LYS A 11 -20.77 54.02 -34.91
C LYS A 11 -21.94 54.71 -34.13
N ILE A 12 -21.86 54.77 -32.78
CA ILE A 12 -22.52 55.68 -31.79
C ILE A 12 -23.72 55.17 -30.92
N PHE A 13 -23.52 55.30 -29.59
CA PHE A 13 -24.37 55.57 -28.39
C PHE A 13 -25.92 55.67 -28.48
N MET A 14 -26.70 55.25 -27.46
CA MET A 14 -26.99 55.98 -26.19
C MET A 14 -27.51 55.02 -25.06
N GLU A 15 -27.14 55.18 -23.77
CA GLU A 15 -27.84 55.88 -22.65
C GLU A 15 -29.22 55.30 -22.25
N HIS A 16 -29.72 55.31 -21.00
CA HIS A 16 -29.20 55.55 -19.62
C HIS A 16 -30.25 54.99 -18.61
N ALA A 17 -29.88 54.58 -17.38
CA ALA A 17 -30.67 54.76 -16.13
C ALA A 17 -30.04 54.07 -14.89
N THR A 18 -30.21 54.69 -13.72
CA THR A 18 -30.04 54.13 -12.36
C THR A 18 -31.43 53.73 -11.80
N CYS A 19 -31.68 53.31 -10.55
CA CYS A 19 -30.94 53.30 -9.29
C CYS A 19 -31.55 52.28 -8.30
N ASP A 20 -30.79 51.84 -7.28
CA ASP A 20 -31.13 51.96 -5.83
C ASP A 20 -30.47 50.89 -4.93
N ASP A 21 -30.10 51.34 -3.74
CA ASP A 21 -29.36 50.63 -2.66
C ASP A 21 -30.30 49.90 -1.67
N VAL A 22 -29.74 49.25 -0.62
CA VAL A 22 -30.08 49.56 0.80
C VAL A 22 -29.24 48.77 1.83
N HIS A 23 -28.74 49.50 2.84
CA HIS A 23 -28.17 49.11 4.16
C HIS A 23 -26.94 48.18 4.29
N GLU A 24 -25.75 48.80 4.26
CA GLU A 24 -24.92 49.11 5.45
C GLU A 24 -24.76 48.12 6.63
N HIS A 25 -23.51 47.97 7.11
CA HIS A 25 -23.06 48.69 8.32
C HIS A 25 -21.51 48.80 8.44
N ALA A 26 -21.02 50.05 8.53
CA ALA A 26 -20.07 50.64 9.49
C ALA A 26 -19.18 49.71 10.40
N ILE A 27 -17.95 50.05 10.85
CA ILE A 27 -17.04 51.23 10.82
C ILE A 27 -15.67 50.73 11.41
N ASN A 28 -14.46 51.33 11.34
CA ASN A 28 -13.69 52.22 10.44
C ASN A 28 -12.29 52.43 11.15
N VAL A 29 -11.56 53.53 10.90
CA VAL A 29 -10.38 54.06 11.66
C VAL A 29 -9.03 53.39 11.38
N SER A 30 -7.97 54.08 10.93
CA SER A 30 -7.85 55.45 10.38
C SER A 30 -6.51 55.67 9.66
N HIS A 31 -6.49 56.53 8.65
CA HIS A 31 -5.27 57.14 8.10
C HIS A 31 -5.22 58.65 8.42
N GLY A 32 -4.01 59.18 8.68
CA GLY A 32 -3.61 60.50 8.20
C GLY A 32 -2.96 60.33 6.81
N GLU A 33 -3.21 61.20 5.82
CA GLU A 33 -2.62 62.53 5.63
C GLU A 33 -1.10 62.49 5.34
N THR A 34 -0.55 63.16 4.32
CA THR A 34 -1.11 64.00 3.23
C THR A 34 -0.11 64.01 2.04
N ALA A 35 -0.37 64.85 1.02
CA ALA A 35 0.48 65.24 -0.12
C ALA A 35 0.13 64.57 -1.47
N SER A 36 -0.57 65.35 -2.29
CA SER A 36 -0.98 65.04 -3.66
C SER A 36 0.10 65.43 -4.69
N THR A 37 -0.03 64.89 -5.90
CA THR A 37 0.40 65.50 -7.19
C THR A 37 1.90 65.77 -7.42
N SER A 38 2.44 65.59 -8.63
CA SER A 38 1.88 65.04 -9.88
C SER A 38 2.99 64.72 -10.88
N THR A 39 2.62 64.02 -11.97
CA THR A 39 3.18 64.15 -13.34
C THR A 39 4.69 63.89 -13.58
N SER A 40 5.11 63.26 -14.67
CA SER A 40 4.47 62.42 -15.70
C SER A 40 5.52 62.16 -16.79
N HIS A 41 5.40 61.04 -17.53
CA HIS A 41 6.11 60.78 -18.79
C HIS A 41 7.65 60.67 -18.69
N GLN A 42 8.33 59.94 -19.58
CA GLN A 42 7.99 58.64 -20.18
C GLN A 42 9.28 57.99 -20.71
N ASP A 43 9.20 56.71 -21.05
CA ASP A 43 9.87 56.10 -22.20
C ASP A 43 11.40 56.00 -22.31
N LEU A 44 11.82 54.72 -22.33
CA LEU A 44 12.73 54.08 -23.30
C LEU A 44 14.26 54.18 -23.14
N HIS A 45 14.85 52.98 -23.00
CA HIS A 45 16.14 52.52 -23.57
C HIS A 45 17.45 53.17 -23.08
N SER A 46 18.59 52.47 -23.03
CA SER A 46 18.84 51.01 -23.13
C SER A 46 20.29 50.69 -22.72
N ASP A 47 20.47 49.47 -22.19
CA ASP A 47 21.67 48.64 -22.28
C ASP A 47 23.03 49.08 -21.68
N SER A 48 23.85 48.03 -21.48
CA SER A 48 25.31 47.99 -21.42
C SER A 48 26.05 48.51 -20.17
N ASP A 49 26.46 47.51 -19.38
CA ASP A 49 27.85 47.14 -19.12
C ASP A 49 28.71 47.81 -18.02
N ASP A 50 29.08 46.90 -17.13
CA ASP A 50 30.42 46.62 -16.58
C ASP A 50 31.00 47.31 -15.33
N SER A 51 31.44 46.41 -14.45
CA SER A 51 32.60 46.41 -13.53
C SER A 51 33.38 47.72 -13.32
N HIS A 52 33.76 48.05 -12.09
CA HIS A 52 34.69 47.26 -11.28
C HIS A 52 34.37 47.35 -9.77
N GLN A 53 34.55 46.28 -8.99
CA GLN A 53 35.75 46.02 -8.17
C GLN A 53 36.35 47.28 -7.50
N ASP A 54 36.38 47.28 -6.17
CA ASP A 54 37.68 47.24 -5.49
C ASP A 54 37.59 46.60 -4.08
N ASP A 55 38.73 46.17 -3.54
CA ASP A 55 38.82 45.20 -2.45
C ASP A 55 39.33 45.79 -1.11
N ARG A 56 38.48 45.76 -0.06
CA ARG A 56 38.89 45.60 1.36
C ARG A 56 39.91 46.64 1.93
N PRO A 57 40.55 46.41 3.09
CA PRO A 57 40.13 45.76 4.35
C PRO A 57 40.03 46.79 5.52
N SER A 58 39.54 46.48 6.73
CA SER A 58 40.35 45.83 7.78
C SER A 58 39.61 45.55 9.09
N THR A 59 40.13 44.57 9.83
CA THR A 59 39.68 43.98 11.10
C THR A 59 39.77 44.86 12.36
N SER A 60 38.81 44.72 13.28
CA SER A 60 39.01 44.17 14.65
C SER A 60 37.64 43.90 15.31
N THR A 61 37.28 42.70 15.78
CA THR A 61 37.81 41.85 16.88
C THR A 61 37.46 42.37 18.28
N GLN A 62 36.43 41.79 18.92
CA GLN A 62 36.52 41.20 20.28
C GLN A 62 35.21 40.52 20.75
N THR A 63 35.34 39.55 21.65
CA THR A 63 34.28 38.93 22.46
C THR A 63 34.92 38.51 23.80
N PRO A 64 34.19 38.51 24.92
CA PRO A 64 33.81 37.21 25.52
C PRO A 64 32.42 37.19 26.21
N SER A 65 32.07 36.02 26.74
CA SER A 65 30.84 35.62 27.48
C SER A 65 31.10 35.61 29.01
N PRO A 66 30.35 34.93 29.95
CA PRO A 66 29.14 34.06 29.87
C PRO A 66 28.09 34.24 31.03
N GLN A 67 27.25 33.21 31.27
CA GLN A 67 26.40 32.93 32.47
C GLN A 67 25.04 33.67 32.62
N SER A 68 23.97 33.15 33.27
CA SER A 68 23.62 31.76 33.70
C SER A 68 22.17 31.62 34.25
N SER A 69 21.55 30.42 34.11
CA SER A 69 20.40 29.88 34.90
C SER A 69 19.03 30.61 34.75
N ALA A 70 17.87 30.08 35.16
CA ALA A 70 17.55 28.89 35.99
C ALA A 70 16.24 28.16 35.55
N SER A 71 15.90 27.07 36.25
CA SER A 71 14.76 26.17 35.96
C SER A 71 13.53 26.40 36.84
N THR A 72 12.31 26.19 36.30
CA THR A 72 11.06 26.15 37.12
C THR A 72 10.08 25.06 36.67
N SER A 73 9.53 24.30 37.63
CA SER A 73 8.42 23.33 37.58
C SER A 73 8.13 22.89 39.03
N PRO A 74 6.93 22.38 39.42
CA PRO A 74 5.76 21.89 38.67
C PRO A 74 4.54 22.86 38.82
N THR A 75 3.27 22.63 38.41
CA THR A 75 2.38 21.43 38.40
C THR A 75 1.25 21.48 37.35
N ALA A 76 0.70 20.28 37.07
CA ALA A 76 -0.56 19.84 36.44
C ALA A 76 -1.73 20.86 36.15
N TYR A 77 -2.67 20.63 35.22
CA TYR A 77 -3.26 19.36 34.72
C TYR A 77 -3.71 19.41 33.23
N ASN A 78 -3.82 18.22 32.60
CA ASN A 78 -4.77 17.73 31.56
C ASN A 78 -5.45 18.73 30.57
N THR A 79 -5.61 18.39 29.28
CA THR A 79 -6.08 17.08 28.77
C THR A 79 -5.28 16.49 27.59
N ARG A 80 -5.33 15.17 27.45
CA ARG A 80 -4.78 14.39 26.32
C ARG A 80 -5.92 13.82 25.48
N ASN A 81 -5.87 13.99 24.16
CA ASN A 81 -6.61 13.13 23.22
C ASN A 81 -5.70 11.98 22.76
N LEU A 82 -5.98 10.77 23.25
CA LEU A 82 -5.27 9.53 22.89
C LEU A 82 -6.20 8.60 22.10
N SER A 83 -6.07 8.61 20.77
CA SER A 83 -6.76 7.67 19.87
C SER A 83 -5.94 6.39 19.69
N PHE A 84 -6.24 5.36 20.48
CA PHE A 84 -5.63 4.03 20.33
C PHE A 84 -6.06 3.37 19.00
N PRO A 85 -5.13 2.87 18.16
CA PRO A 85 -5.48 2.13 16.95
C PRO A 85 -6.03 0.74 17.29
N ARG A 86 -7.19 0.38 16.73
CA ARG A 86 -7.79 -0.96 16.91
C ARG A 86 -6.97 -2.03 16.19
N ARG A 87 -6.47 -2.97 16.99
CA ARG A 87 -5.85 -4.22 16.56
C ARG A 87 -6.94 -5.30 16.47
N ASP A 88 -7.38 -5.67 15.26
CA ASP A 88 -8.23 -6.86 15.06
C ASP A 88 -8.17 -7.37 13.60
N SER A 89 -7.26 -8.32 13.34
CA SER A 89 -7.29 -9.18 12.14
C SER A 89 -6.39 -10.42 12.30
N MET A 90 -6.56 -11.15 13.42
CA MET A 90 -6.00 -12.50 13.60
C MET A 90 -6.93 -13.41 14.41
N TYR A 91 -8.20 -13.44 14.00
CA TYR A 91 -9.09 -14.57 14.27
C TYR A 91 -9.68 -15.07 12.95
N GLY A 92 -9.99 -16.37 12.89
CA GLY A 92 -10.49 -17.02 11.67
C GLY A 92 -11.93 -16.61 11.30
N HIS A 93 -12.58 -17.40 10.44
CA HIS A 93 -13.98 -17.19 10.01
C HIS A 93 -15.01 -17.42 11.14
N GLY A 94 -14.98 -16.57 12.17
CA GLY A 94 -16.05 -16.43 13.15
C GLY A 94 -17.20 -15.62 12.56
N ARG A 95 -18.38 -16.24 12.42
CA ARG A 95 -19.62 -15.48 12.17
C ARG A 95 -19.81 -14.46 13.30
N SER A 96 -20.04 -13.19 12.97
CA SER A 96 -20.30 -12.16 13.98
C SER A 96 -21.42 -12.62 14.93
N ILE A 97 -21.14 -12.59 16.24
CA ILE A 97 -22.04 -13.06 17.29
C ILE A 97 -23.40 -12.33 17.22
N TRP A 98 -23.36 -11.04 16.89
CA TRP A 98 -24.50 -10.15 16.70
C TRP A 98 -25.36 -10.45 15.45
N ASN A 99 -24.87 -11.30 14.54
CA ASN A 99 -25.61 -11.87 13.40
C ASN A 99 -25.81 -13.39 13.54
N SER A 100 -25.63 -13.95 14.74
CA SER A 100 -26.12 -15.28 15.07
C SER A 100 -27.66 -15.29 15.06
N GLY A 101 -28.25 -16.43 14.71
CA GLY A 101 -29.72 -16.55 14.71
C GLY A 101 -30.33 -16.38 16.09
N LEU A 102 -29.63 -16.88 17.11
CA LEU A 102 -30.04 -16.77 18.52
C LEU A 102 -30.12 -15.30 18.95
N TRP A 103 -29.17 -14.46 18.54
CA TRP A 103 -29.20 -13.02 18.83
C TRP A 103 -30.38 -12.31 18.14
N ILE A 104 -30.62 -12.60 16.86
CA ILE A 104 -31.74 -12.01 16.10
C ILE A 104 -33.10 -12.43 16.68
N SER A 105 -33.23 -13.69 17.13
CA SER A 105 -34.43 -14.17 17.84
C SER A 105 -34.60 -13.50 19.22
N PHE A 106 -33.51 -13.26 19.95
CA PHE A 106 -33.52 -12.59 21.25
C PHE A 106 -33.96 -11.11 21.12
N GLU A 107 -33.40 -10.38 20.14
CA GLU A 107 -33.84 -9.02 19.80
C GLU A 107 -35.35 -8.97 19.48
N LEU A 108 -35.85 -9.91 18.67
CA LEU A 108 -37.28 -9.97 18.32
C LEU A 108 -38.18 -10.17 19.55
N VAL A 109 -37.81 -11.09 20.45
CA VAL A 109 -38.57 -11.37 21.67
C VAL A 109 -38.66 -10.15 22.57
N ILE A 110 -37.57 -9.38 22.72
CA ILE A 110 -37.57 -8.16 23.54
C ILE A 110 -38.59 -7.14 23.01
N TYR A 111 -38.55 -6.79 21.71
CA TYR A 111 -39.48 -5.81 21.15
C TYR A 111 -40.94 -6.29 21.21
N VAL A 112 -41.21 -7.58 21.00
CA VAL A 112 -42.57 -8.14 21.13
C VAL A 112 -43.07 -8.07 22.57
N VAL A 113 -42.23 -8.40 23.56
CA VAL A 113 -42.57 -8.28 25.00
C VAL A 113 -42.82 -6.82 25.39
N GLN A 114 -42.03 -5.86 24.89
CA GLN A 114 -42.27 -4.43 25.13
C GLN A 114 -43.62 -3.97 24.55
N ILE A 115 -43.93 -4.35 23.30
CA ILE A 115 -45.21 -3.98 22.66
C ILE A 115 -46.39 -4.59 23.43
N VAL A 116 -46.32 -5.86 23.83
CA VAL A 116 -47.38 -6.52 24.61
C VAL A 116 -47.54 -5.87 25.98
N ALA A 117 -46.44 -5.55 26.69
CA ALA A 117 -46.50 -4.86 27.97
C ALA A 117 -47.12 -3.45 27.86
N ALA A 118 -46.78 -2.70 26.82
CA ALA A 118 -47.37 -1.39 26.55
C ALA A 118 -48.88 -1.47 26.27
N ILE A 119 -49.30 -2.39 25.39
CA ILE A 119 -50.72 -2.60 25.08
C ILE A 119 -51.48 -3.04 26.32
N PHE A 120 -50.92 -3.94 27.14
CA PHE A 120 -51.56 -4.41 28.37
C PHE A 120 -51.77 -3.26 29.37
N VAL A 121 -50.74 -2.48 29.68
CA VAL A 121 -50.85 -1.34 30.60
C VAL A 121 -51.80 -0.28 30.05
N LEU A 122 -51.73 0.09 28.76
CA LEU A 122 -52.64 1.06 28.14
C LEU A 122 -54.11 0.59 28.05
N VAL A 123 -54.39 -0.71 28.22
CA VAL A 123 -55.75 -1.26 28.28
C VAL A 123 -56.27 -1.38 29.72
N PHE A 124 -55.42 -1.75 30.68
CA PHE A 124 -55.81 -1.92 32.08
C PHE A 124 -55.73 -0.63 32.92
N SER A 125 -54.91 0.34 32.53
CA SER A 125 -54.81 1.67 33.17
C SER A 125 -55.75 2.72 32.57
N ARG A 126 -56.89 2.30 31.99
CA ARG A 126 -57.87 3.24 31.39
C ARG A 126 -58.61 4.10 32.41
N ASP A 127 -58.68 3.63 33.65
CA ASP A 127 -59.32 4.32 34.77
C ASP A 127 -58.30 5.14 35.60
N GLU A 128 -57.00 5.09 35.26
CA GLU A 128 -56.00 6.07 35.71
C GLU A 128 -56.20 7.37 34.90
N HIS A 129 -55.84 8.54 35.46
CA HIS A 129 -55.90 9.83 34.76
C HIS A 129 -54.49 10.34 34.42
N PRO A 130 -53.78 9.72 33.45
CA PRO A 130 -52.40 10.07 33.16
C PRO A 130 -52.26 11.49 32.60
N HIS A 131 -51.29 12.24 33.12
CA HIS A 131 -50.84 13.45 32.46
C HIS A 131 -50.34 13.12 31.03
N ALA A 132 -50.75 13.96 30.06
CA ALA A 132 -50.47 13.81 28.64
C ALA A 132 -49.03 13.38 28.26
N PRO A 133 -47.92 13.91 28.85
CA PRO A 133 -46.56 13.47 28.53
C PRO A 133 -46.33 11.96 28.71
N LEU A 134 -46.84 11.33 29.77
CA LEU A 134 -46.59 9.90 30.02
C LEU A 134 -47.33 9.02 29.00
N PHE A 135 -48.60 9.32 28.71
CA PHE A 135 -49.39 8.62 27.71
C PHE A 135 -48.79 8.75 26.31
N ALA A 136 -48.41 9.97 25.91
CA ALA A 136 -47.75 10.23 24.64
C ALA A 136 -46.38 9.52 24.52
N TRP A 137 -45.60 9.47 25.60
CA TRP A 137 -44.30 8.83 25.61
C TRP A 137 -44.38 7.31 25.41
N ILE A 138 -45.30 6.62 26.10
CA ILE A 138 -45.49 5.16 25.95
C ILE A 138 -45.91 4.84 24.51
N ILE A 139 -46.81 5.62 23.92
CA ILE A 139 -47.26 5.44 22.53
C ILE A 139 -46.09 5.58 21.55
N GLY A 140 -45.29 6.66 21.65
CA GLY A 140 -44.14 6.85 20.77
C GLY A 140 -43.07 5.76 20.91
N TYR A 141 -42.78 5.32 22.14
CA TYR A 141 -41.85 4.22 22.38
C TYR A 141 -42.36 2.91 21.74
N THR A 142 -43.65 2.63 21.86
CA THR A 142 -44.31 1.46 21.25
C THR A 142 -44.25 1.52 19.71
N ILE A 143 -44.44 2.69 19.11
CA ILE A 143 -44.29 2.91 17.66
C ILE A 143 -42.86 2.61 17.21
N GLY A 144 -41.84 3.03 17.96
CA GLY A 144 -40.43 2.69 17.69
C GLY A 144 -40.15 1.18 17.74
N CYS A 145 -40.75 0.47 18.70
CA CYS A 145 -40.65 -0.99 18.81
C CYS A 145 -41.30 -1.66 17.58
N ILE A 146 -42.48 -1.21 17.15
CA ILE A 146 -43.18 -1.73 15.96
C ILE A 146 -42.35 -1.47 14.69
N ALA A 147 -41.79 -0.26 14.53
CA ALA A 147 -40.92 0.11 13.42
C ALA A 147 -39.61 -0.71 13.33
N SER A 148 -39.20 -1.32 14.44
CA SER A 148 -38.02 -2.20 14.50
C SER A 148 -38.27 -3.60 13.92
N ILE A 149 -39.52 -4.09 13.94
CA ILE A 149 -39.85 -5.46 13.50
C ILE A 149 -39.51 -5.69 12.01
N PRO A 150 -39.86 -4.82 11.05
CA PRO A 150 -39.47 -4.99 9.65
C PRO A 150 -37.96 -5.13 9.41
N LEU A 151 -37.12 -4.43 10.18
CA LEU A 151 -35.66 -4.54 10.09
C LEU A 151 -35.15 -5.91 10.57
N ILE A 152 -35.74 -6.44 11.62
CA ILE A 152 -35.43 -7.77 12.16
C ILE A 152 -35.91 -8.87 11.20
N CYS A 153 -37.12 -8.73 10.64
CA CYS A 153 -37.63 -9.61 9.60
C CYS A 153 -36.74 -9.61 8.35
N TRP A 154 -36.27 -8.44 7.90
CA TRP A 154 -35.34 -8.32 6.77
C TRP A 154 -33.98 -8.98 7.07
N ARG A 155 -33.38 -8.73 8.25
CA ARG A 155 -32.15 -9.40 8.70
C ARG A 155 -32.31 -10.92 8.81
N CYS A 156 -33.50 -11.41 9.19
CA CYS A 156 -33.80 -12.83 9.26
C CYS A 156 -33.94 -13.45 7.86
N ALA A 157 -34.68 -12.81 6.96
CA ALA A 157 -34.89 -13.29 5.59
C ALA A 157 -33.59 -13.35 4.77
N HIS A 158 -32.73 -12.32 4.88
CA HIS A 158 -31.45 -12.29 4.16
C HIS A 158 -30.37 -13.22 4.73
N ARG A 159 -30.59 -13.86 5.89
CA ARG A 159 -29.59 -14.69 6.57
C ARG A 159 -29.37 -16.07 5.94
N ASN A 160 -30.36 -16.60 5.21
CA ASN A 160 -30.32 -17.94 4.62
C ASN A 160 -30.11 -17.96 3.10
N ARG A 161 -29.99 -16.80 2.45
CA ARG A 161 -29.71 -16.74 1.01
C ARG A 161 -28.26 -17.16 0.77
N PRO A 162 -27.97 -18.14 -0.12
CA PRO A 162 -26.61 -18.39 -0.58
C PRO A 162 -26.02 -17.11 -1.20
N SER A 163 -24.70 -17.01 -1.25
CA SER A 163 -24.05 -15.95 -2.03
C SER A 163 -24.18 -16.27 -3.52
N GLU A 164 -25.35 -16.02 -4.09
CA GLU A 164 -25.52 -15.92 -5.54
C GLU A 164 -24.49 -14.94 -6.09
N GLN A 165 -23.83 -15.32 -7.18
CA GLN A 165 -22.85 -14.47 -7.84
C GLN A 165 -23.56 -13.21 -8.36
N GLU A 166 -22.96 -12.03 -8.20
CA GLU A 166 -23.45 -10.85 -8.93
C GLU A 166 -23.36 -11.15 -10.44
N PRO A 167 -24.46 -11.02 -11.20
CA PRO A 167 -24.42 -11.26 -12.64
C PRO A 167 -23.51 -10.27 -13.34
N GLU A 168 -22.75 -10.73 -14.33
CA GLU A 168 -22.04 -9.85 -15.25
C GLU A 168 -23.03 -8.90 -15.94
N GLN A 169 -22.84 -7.59 -15.80
CA GLN A 169 -23.58 -6.63 -16.63
C GLN A 169 -22.91 -6.55 -18.01
N PRO A 170 -23.63 -6.84 -19.12
CA PRO A 170 -23.10 -6.64 -20.45
C PRO A 170 -22.87 -5.13 -20.73
N PRO A 171 -21.97 -4.78 -21.67
CA PRO A 171 -21.55 -3.39 -21.88
C PRO A 171 -22.70 -2.51 -22.36
N ALA A 172 -22.83 -1.32 -21.76
CA ALA A 172 -23.79 -0.31 -22.17
C ALA A 172 -23.38 0.34 -23.49
N ALA A 173 -24.07 0.00 -24.58
CA ALA A 173 -24.02 0.76 -25.83
C ALA A 173 -24.86 2.03 -25.70
N TYR A 174 -24.32 3.17 -26.14
CA TYR A 174 -25.05 4.44 -26.16
C TYR A 174 -26.11 4.47 -27.28
N PRO A 175 -27.23 5.19 -27.10
CA PRO A 175 -28.23 5.33 -28.14
C PRO A 175 -27.74 6.26 -29.26
N ASN A 176 -27.61 5.73 -30.48
CA ASN A 176 -27.43 6.55 -31.68
C ASN A 176 -28.78 7.17 -32.09
N LEU A 177 -28.75 8.45 -32.43
CA LEU A 177 -29.92 9.19 -32.93
C LEU A 177 -30.19 8.78 -34.39
N THR A 178 -31.33 8.17 -34.68
CA THR A 178 -31.71 7.81 -36.05
C THR A 178 -32.45 8.93 -36.79
N SER A 179 -31.86 9.42 -37.88
CA SER A 179 -32.60 10.09 -38.94
C SER A 179 -33.03 9.06 -40.01
N SER A 180 -34.34 8.95 -40.24
CA SER A 180 -34.99 8.42 -41.46
C SER A 180 -34.54 7.06 -42.02
N GLN A 181 -35.41 6.04 -42.00
CA GLN A 181 -36.32 5.74 -43.13
C GLN A 181 -37.29 4.57 -42.81
N SER A 182 -38.24 4.34 -43.72
CA SER A 182 -39.24 3.25 -43.82
C SER A 182 -38.70 1.82 -43.61
N SER A 183 -39.48 0.78 -43.30
CA SER A 183 -40.87 0.51 -43.76
C SER A 183 -41.71 -0.41 -42.85
N GLU A 184 -42.94 -0.67 -43.31
CA GLU A 184 -44.03 -1.52 -42.76
C GLU A 184 -43.62 -2.96 -42.34
N GLY A 185 -44.30 -3.56 -41.34
CA GLY A 185 -43.93 -4.91 -40.87
C GLY A 185 -44.84 -5.67 -39.87
N ARG A 186 -46.16 -5.42 -39.85
CA ARG A 186 -47.28 -6.20 -39.24
C ARG A 186 -47.05 -7.37 -38.24
N ASN A 187 -47.99 -7.48 -37.28
CA ASN A 187 -48.46 -8.69 -36.55
C ASN A 187 -47.58 -9.26 -35.40
N GLN A 188 -48.12 -9.81 -34.29
CA GLN A 188 -49.48 -9.73 -33.68
C GLN A 188 -49.47 -10.28 -32.22
N ARG A 189 -50.51 -9.97 -31.43
CA ARG A 189 -50.99 -10.68 -30.20
C ARG A 189 -50.06 -10.63 -28.96
N SER A 190 -50.38 -9.87 -27.90
CA SER A 190 -51.44 -10.05 -26.86
C SER A 190 -51.04 -11.05 -25.76
N SER A 191 -51.24 -10.81 -24.47
CA SER A 191 -52.07 -9.80 -23.77
C SER A 191 -51.21 -8.92 -22.83
N GLY A 192 -51.64 -7.78 -22.26
CA GLY A 192 -52.98 -7.38 -21.84
C GLY A 192 -53.23 -7.88 -20.40
N THR A 193 -53.56 -7.06 -19.39
CA THR A 193 -54.18 -5.72 -19.45
C THR A 193 -53.55 -4.73 -18.46
N VAL A 194 -53.47 -3.46 -18.89
CA VAL A 194 -53.04 -2.30 -18.09
C VAL A 194 -54.25 -1.62 -17.45
N LEU A 195 -54.10 -1.08 -16.24
CA LEU A 195 -54.80 0.14 -15.84
C LEU A 195 -53.79 1.17 -15.32
N HIS A 196 -53.86 2.38 -15.87
CA HIS A 196 -52.90 3.45 -15.73
C HIS A 196 -53.64 4.69 -15.23
N PHE A 197 -53.14 5.38 -14.20
CA PHE A 197 -53.45 6.80 -13.96
C PHE A 197 -52.41 7.44 -13.04
N GLY A 198 -51.95 8.66 -13.37
CA GLY A 198 -51.48 9.62 -12.37
C GLY A 198 -50.04 9.55 -11.84
N CYS A 199 -49.06 9.94 -12.68
CA CYS A 199 -47.84 10.70 -12.28
C CYS A 199 -46.71 10.01 -11.46
N ILE A 200 -45.52 10.64 -11.52
CA ILE A 200 -44.27 10.43 -10.76
C ILE A 200 -43.68 9.01 -10.68
N THR A 201 -42.79 8.67 -11.61
CA THR A 201 -41.82 7.58 -11.45
C THR A 201 -40.66 8.00 -10.53
N ILE A 202 -40.72 7.63 -9.25
CA ILE A 202 -39.58 7.76 -8.32
C ILE A 202 -38.65 6.55 -8.50
N SER A 203 -37.38 6.79 -8.83
CA SER A 203 -36.36 5.74 -8.88
C SER A 203 -36.05 5.20 -7.48
N CYS A 204 -36.47 3.97 -7.20
CA CYS A 204 -36.31 3.37 -5.88
C CYS A 204 -34.87 2.82 -5.66
N PRO A 205 -34.19 3.14 -4.55
CA PRO A 205 -32.83 2.66 -4.28
C PRO A 205 -32.80 1.16 -3.95
N ARG A 206 -31.62 0.53 -4.10
CA ARG A 206 -31.40 -0.90 -3.77
C ARG A 206 -31.87 -1.20 -2.32
N PRO A 207 -32.58 -2.32 -2.07
CA PRO A 207 -33.27 -2.55 -0.79
C PRO A 207 -32.33 -2.63 0.43
N SER A 208 -31.07 -3.01 0.24
CA SER A 208 -30.04 -2.98 1.28
C SER A 208 -29.68 -1.55 1.74
N ILE A 209 -29.68 -0.58 0.82
CA ILE A 209 -29.42 0.84 1.12
C ILE A 209 -30.62 1.41 1.87
N LEU A 210 -31.85 1.08 1.44
CA LEU A 210 -33.08 1.48 2.12
C LEU A 210 -33.14 0.93 3.57
N ALA A 211 -32.80 -0.36 3.76
CA ALA A 211 -32.73 -0.98 5.08
C ALA A 211 -31.68 -0.33 6.00
N TYR A 212 -30.54 0.10 5.46
CA TYR A 212 -29.51 0.84 6.22
C TYR A 212 -30.04 2.20 6.69
N HIS A 213 -30.59 3.02 5.79
CA HIS A 213 -31.14 4.33 6.18
C HIS A 213 -32.33 4.20 7.15
N PHE A 214 -33.19 3.20 6.98
CA PHE A 214 -34.29 2.95 7.90
C PHE A 214 -33.81 2.51 9.29
N LYS A 215 -32.75 1.69 9.39
CA LYS A 215 -32.11 1.36 10.68
C LYS A 215 -31.58 2.63 11.37
N THR A 216 -30.85 3.47 10.64
CA THR A 216 -30.33 4.75 11.18
C THR A 216 -31.46 5.67 11.65
N ALA A 217 -32.57 5.77 10.91
CA ALA A 217 -33.72 6.57 11.31
C ALA A 217 -34.38 6.05 12.61
N VAL A 218 -34.54 4.73 12.76
CA VAL A 218 -35.07 4.10 13.98
C VAL A 218 -34.12 4.29 15.16
N ASP A 219 -32.80 4.20 14.96
CA ASP A 219 -31.80 4.44 16.01
C ASP A 219 -31.81 5.90 16.49
N CYS A 220 -31.89 6.87 15.56
CA CYS A 220 -32.04 8.29 15.89
C CYS A 220 -33.36 8.56 16.62
N PHE A 221 -34.47 7.91 16.23
CA PHE A 221 -35.75 8.02 16.92
C PHE A 221 -35.63 7.56 18.38
N PHE A 222 -35.07 6.37 18.65
CA PHE A 222 -34.89 5.90 20.02
C PHE A 222 -33.94 6.79 20.85
N ALA A 223 -32.88 7.34 20.25
CA ALA A 223 -31.98 8.24 20.94
C ALA A 223 -32.69 9.53 21.39
N VAL A 224 -33.50 10.14 20.50
CA VAL A 224 -34.33 11.31 20.85
C VAL A 224 -35.39 10.93 21.88
N TRP A 225 -36.09 9.81 21.69
CA TRP A 225 -37.18 9.39 22.60
C TRP A 225 -36.68 9.02 24.01
N PHE A 226 -35.43 8.52 24.12
CA PHE A 226 -34.75 8.30 25.40
C PHE A 226 -34.44 9.62 26.12
N VAL A 227 -33.95 10.65 25.40
CA VAL A 227 -33.72 11.98 25.99
C VAL A 227 -35.04 12.61 26.42
N VAL A 228 -36.07 12.60 25.56
CA VAL A 228 -37.42 13.07 25.89
C VAL A 228 -37.99 12.34 27.10
N GLY A 229 -37.77 11.02 27.21
CA GLY A 229 -38.17 10.22 28.37
C GLY A 229 -37.52 10.67 29.66
N ASN A 230 -36.20 10.85 29.69
CA ASN A 230 -35.50 11.37 30.87
C ASN A 230 -36.01 12.77 31.26
N VAL A 231 -36.23 13.66 30.28
CA VAL A 231 -36.71 15.03 30.54
C VAL A 231 -38.16 15.05 31.05
N TRP A 232 -39.05 14.21 30.52
CA TRP A 232 -40.45 14.17 30.97
C TRP A 232 -40.67 13.37 32.25
N ILE A 233 -39.82 12.38 32.56
CA ILE A 233 -39.95 11.54 33.77
C ILE A 233 -39.22 12.17 34.98
N PHE A 234 -38.15 12.97 34.76
CA PHE A 234 -37.33 13.56 35.82
C PHE A 234 -37.22 15.09 35.80
N GLY A 235 -37.62 15.77 34.71
CA GLY A 235 -37.39 17.21 34.52
C GLY A 235 -38.53 18.14 34.96
N GLY A 236 -39.57 17.61 35.62
CA GLY A 236 -40.70 18.38 36.17
C GLY A 236 -40.89 18.13 37.67
N HIS A 237 -41.54 19.07 38.36
CA HIS A 237 -41.83 18.98 39.81
C HIS A 237 -42.92 17.94 40.18
N SER A 238 -43.18 16.97 39.29
CA SER A 238 -44.36 16.09 39.31
C SER A 238 -44.06 14.66 39.77
N THR A 239 -42.84 14.37 40.22
CA THR A 239 -42.43 13.01 40.62
C THR A 239 -43.27 12.41 41.76
N SER A 240 -43.90 13.25 42.59
CA SER A 240 -44.84 12.85 43.64
C SER A 240 -46.32 12.78 43.19
N SER A 241 -46.73 13.51 42.16
CA SER A 241 -48.11 13.44 41.62
C SER A 241 -48.28 12.24 40.68
N ASP A 242 -47.41 12.13 39.68
CA ASP A 242 -47.56 11.20 38.56
C ASP A 242 -47.41 9.75 39.01
N SER A 243 -46.57 9.51 40.01
CA SER A 243 -46.37 8.21 40.64
C SER A 243 -47.53 7.79 41.55
N GLN A 244 -48.44 8.71 41.88
CA GLN A 244 -49.60 8.52 42.75
C GLN A 244 -50.94 8.51 41.96
N GLU A 245 -51.02 9.23 40.84
CA GLU A 245 -52.21 9.29 39.96
C GLU A 245 -52.19 8.26 38.80
N ALA A 246 -51.01 7.90 38.27
CA ALA A 246 -50.87 6.95 37.16
C ALA A 246 -49.75 5.89 37.42
N PRO A 247 -49.82 5.14 38.54
CA PRO A 247 -48.71 4.33 39.05
C PRO A 247 -48.26 3.20 38.10
N ASN A 248 -49.16 2.62 37.31
CA ASN A 248 -48.80 1.50 36.43
C ASN A 248 -48.12 2.00 35.15
N MET A 249 -48.60 3.12 34.59
CA MET A 249 -47.96 3.79 33.46
C MET A 249 -46.59 4.34 33.84
N TYR A 250 -46.45 4.98 35.01
CA TYR A 250 -45.15 5.46 35.50
C TYR A 250 -44.12 4.32 35.66
N ARG A 251 -44.53 3.17 36.21
CA ARG A 251 -43.68 1.97 36.34
C ARG A 251 -43.25 1.40 34.99
N LEU A 252 -44.15 1.38 33.99
CA LEU A 252 -43.80 0.95 32.63
C LEU A 252 -42.78 1.89 31.98
N CYS A 253 -42.98 3.21 32.11
CA CYS A 253 -42.04 4.22 31.63
C CYS A 253 -40.64 4.00 32.21
N LEU A 254 -40.54 3.80 33.53
CA LEU A 254 -39.28 3.54 34.22
C LEU A 254 -38.62 2.23 33.73
N ALA A 255 -39.39 1.16 33.51
CA ALA A 255 -38.90 -0.12 33.01
C ALA A 255 -38.34 -0.03 31.57
N PHE A 256 -39.04 0.67 30.67
CA PHE A 256 -38.57 0.92 29.31
C PHE A 256 -37.32 1.82 29.29
N LEU A 257 -37.28 2.85 30.12
CA LEU A 257 -36.12 3.75 30.24
C LEU A 257 -34.89 3.01 30.77
N ALA A 258 -35.06 2.14 31.77
CA ALA A 258 -34.00 1.29 32.31
C ALA A 258 -33.47 0.29 31.26
N LEU A 259 -34.36 -0.36 30.49
CA LEU A 259 -33.97 -1.29 29.43
C LEU A 259 -33.24 -0.57 28.28
N SER A 260 -33.69 0.62 27.87
CA SER A 260 -32.94 1.48 26.94
C SER A 260 -31.58 1.91 27.49
N CYS A 261 -31.49 2.26 28.78
CA CYS A 261 -30.24 2.61 29.44
C CYS A 261 -29.24 1.44 29.42
N VAL A 262 -29.68 0.21 29.70
CA VAL A 262 -28.85 -1.00 29.56
C VAL A 262 -28.36 -1.17 28.11
N GLY A 263 -29.25 -0.99 27.12
CA GLY A 263 -28.89 -1.05 25.70
C GLY A 263 -27.79 -0.06 25.31
N TYR A 264 -27.88 1.19 25.76
CA TYR A 264 -26.85 2.20 25.53
C TYR A 264 -25.58 2.00 26.38
N ALA A 265 -25.66 1.36 27.54
CA ALA A 265 -24.52 1.11 28.42
C ALA A 265 -23.60 -0.03 27.93
N ILE A 266 -24.16 -1.07 27.28
CA ILE A 266 -23.40 -2.26 26.83
C ILE A 266 -22.12 -1.92 26.03
N PRO A 267 -22.12 -1.01 25.03
CA PRO A 267 -20.91 -0.61 24.33
C PRO A 267 -19.82 -0.01 25.25
N PHE A 268 -20.20 0.78 26.24
CA PHE A 268 -19.27 1.39 27.20
C PHE A 268 -18.75 0.37 28.21
N VAL A 269 -19.60 -0.54 28.70
CA VAL A 269 -19.19 -1.65 29.58
C VAL A 269 -18.23 -2.60 28.86
N MET A 270 -18.49 -2.93 27.60
CA MET A 270 -17.57 -3.72 26.77
C MET A 270 -16.23 -3.00 26.55
N CYS A 271 -16.27 -1.69 26.28
CA CYS A 271 -15.05 -0.87 26.14
C CYS A 271 -14.24 -0.85 27.44
N ALA A 272 -14.89 -0.61 28.58
CA ALA A 272 -14.26 -0.60 29.90
C ALA A 272 -13.67 -1.97 30.26
N ALA A 273 -14.40 -3.08 30.00
CA ALA A 273 -13.91 -4.43 30.23
C ALA A 273 -12.65 -4.74 29.40
N ILE A 274 -12.62 -4.35 28.12
CA ILE A 274 -11.42 -4.49 27.27
C ILE A 274 -10.27 -3.65 27.85
N CYS A 275 -10.50 -2.37 28.15
CA CYS A 275 -9.48 -1.46 28.66
C CYS A 275 -8.93 -1.85 30.05
N CYS A 276 -9.73 -2.47 30.92
CA CYS A 276 -9.30 -2.87 32.26
C CYS A 276 -8.69 -4.27 32.30
N CYS A 277 -9.20 -5.23 31.52
CA CYS A 277 -8.69 -6.60 31.53
C CYS A 277 -7.42 -6.77 30.68
N PHE A 278 -7.26 -6.02 29.59
CA PHE A 278 -6.13 -6.17 28.67
C PHE A 278 -4.75 -5.85 29.30
N PRO A 279 -4.59 -4.79 30.14
CA PRO A 279 -3.35 -4.56 30.89
C PRO A 279 -3.03 -5.69 31.86
N CYS A 280 -4.02 -6.19 32.61
CA CYS A 280 -3.85 -7.30 33.55
C CYS A 280 -3.43 -8.60 32.83
N LEU A 281 -4.02 -8.87 31.66
CA LEU A 281 -3.65 -10.01 30.82
C LEU A 281 -2.20 -9.91 30.33
N ILE A 282 -1.77 -8.72 29.90
CA ILE A 282 -0.38 -8.47 29.47
C ILE A 282 0.61 -8.63 30.63
N SER A 283 0.26 -8.16 31.84
CA SER A 283 1.10 -8.32 33.02
C SER A 283 1.25 -9.78 33.44
N LEU A 284 0.16 -10.56 33.42
CA LEU A 284 0.20 -12.00 33.71
C LEU A 284 1.04 -12.77 32.69
N LEU A 285 0.89 -12.47 31.39
CA LEU A 285 1.70 -13.09 30.33
C LEU A 285 3.18 -12.78 30.48
N ARG A 286 3.55 -11.52 30.78
CA ARG A 286 4.96 -11.12 30.93
C ARG A 286 5.63 -11.78 32.13
N LEU A 287 4.92 -11.91 33.26
CA LEU A 287 5.43 -12.58 34.47
C LEU A 287 5.59 -14.10 34.27
N GLN A 288 4.90 -14.68 33.27
CA GLN A 288 5.07 -16.07 32.85
C GLN A 288 6.24 -16.28 31.87
N GLU A 289 6.71 -15.22 31.19
CA GLU A 289 7.88 -15.29 30.29
C GLU A 289 9.21 -15.29 31.07
N ASP A 290 9.37 -14.41 32.07
CA ASP A 290 10.63 -14.28 32.84
C ASP A 290 10.97 -15.49 33.75
N LEU A 291 10.01 -16.39 34.00
CA LEU A 291 10.20 -17.64 34.76
C LEU A 291 10.28 -18.90 33.86
N GLY A 292 10.19 -18.74 32.54
CA GLY A 292 10.17 -19.82 31.55
C GLY A 292 11.57 -20.29 31.13
N HIS A 293 12.19 -21.17 31.93
CA HIS A 293 13.54 -21.70 31.68
C HIS A 293 13.81 -22.16 30.22
N THR A 294 14.96 -21.73 29.69
CA THR A 294 15.79 -22.35 28.63
C THR A 294 15.21 -23.62 27.99
N ARG A 295 14.40 -23.45 26.94
CA ARG A 295 13.87 -24.56 26.15
C ARG A 295 14.88 -24.98 25.08
N GLY A 296 15.53 -26.13 25.28
CA GLY A 296 16.45 -26.72 24.31
C GLY A 296 15.82 -27.03 22.95
N ALA A 297 16.67 -27.19 21.94
CA ALA A 297 16.27 -27.56 20.59
C ALA A 297 15.68 -28.99 20.56
N THR A 298 14.65 -29.21 19.74
CA THR A 298 14.11 -30.56 19.53
C THR A 298 15.14 -31.44 18.83
N GLN A 299 15.10 -32.76 19.08
CA GLN A 299 16.02 -33.70 18.43
C GLN A 299 15.90 -33.67 16.89
N GLU A 300 14.70 -33.39 16.36
CA GLU A 300 14.44 -33.15 14.95
C GLU A 300 15.24 -31.95 14.41
N LEU A 301 15.22 -30.81 15.13
CA LEU A 301 15.94 -29.60 14.75
C LEU A 301 17.46 -29.81 14.81
N ILE A 302 17.94 -30.58 15.79
CA ILE A 302 19.36 -30.96 15.91
C ILE A 302 19.76 -31.90 14.76
N ASN A 303 18.94 -32.90 14.45
CA ASN A 303 19.19 -33.86 13.36
C ASN A 303 19.20 -33.20 11.97
N ALA A 304 18.42 -32.12 11.78
CA ALA A 304 18.35 -31.38 10.51
C ALA A 304 19.59 -30.50 10.22
N LEU A 305 20.49 -30.31 11.19
CA LEU A 305 21.72 -29.52 11.00
C LEU A 305 22.79 -30.33 10.25
N PRO A 306 23.42 -29.77 9.20
CA PRO A 306 24.36 -30.52 8.38
C PRO A 306 25.65 -30.90 9.13
N THR A 307 26.12 -32.12 8.87
CA THR A 307 27.39 -32.66 9.38
C THR A 307 28.41 -32.85 8.26
N TYR A 308 29.69 -32.75 8.61
CA TYR A 308 30.83 -32.90 7.70
C TYR A 308 31.96 -33.64 8.43
N LYS A 309 32.76 -34.39 7.67
CA LYS A 309 34.03 -34.94 8.18
C LYS A 309 35.17 -33.95 7.98
N PHE A 310 36.05 -33.83 8.96
CA PHE A 310 37.32 -33.10 8.86
C PHE A 310 38.46 -34.03 8.47
N LYS A 311 39.44 -33.54 7.69
CA LYS A 311 40.73 -34.21 7.46
C LYS A 311 41.89 -33.21 7.57
N PRO A 312 42.93 -33.47 8.38
CA PRO A 312 44.10 -32.60 8.47
C PRO A 312 44.94 -32.64 7.19
N LYS A 313 45.50 -31.51 6.80
CA LYS A 313 46.25 -31.35 5.55
C LYS A 313 47.73 -31.75 5.73
N ARG A 314 47.98 -33.06 5.84
CA ARG A 314 49.35 -33.62 5.94
C ARG A 314 50.25 -33.13 4.80
N SER A 315 51.37 -32.50 5.15
CA SER A 315 52.45 -32.26 4.20
C SER A 315 53.14 -33.57 3.77
N LYS A 316 53.68 -33.61 2.55
CA LYS A 316 54.37 -34.78 1.99
C LYS A 316 55.58 -34.36 1.15
N MET A 317 56.74 -34.31 1.78
CA MET A 317 58.06 -34.15 1.13
C MET A 317 58.98 -35.31 1.50
N TRP A 318 60.02 -35.51 0.68
CA TRP A 318 61.05 -36.54 0.88
C TRP A 318 62.19 -36.03 1.78
N VAL A 319 63.05 -36.97 2.20
CA VAL A 319 64.27 -36.79 3.01
C VAL A 319 65.22 -35.76 2.36
N ASP A 320 65.89 -34.85 3.08
CA ASP A 320 67.04 -35.17 3.93
C ASP A 320 67.46 -34.07 4.95
N HIS A 321 68.30 -34.49 5.92
CA HIS A 321 69.16 -33.71 6.82
C HIS A 321 68.63 -32.50 7.67
N ALA A 322 68.44 -32.81 8.96
CA ALA A 322 68.99 -32.10 10.13
C ALA A 322 68.45 -30.71 10.61
N SER A 323 67.91 -30.76 11.84
CA SER A 323 67.94 -29.74 12.92
C SER A 323 66.88 -28.62 12.97
N SER A 324 66.66 -28.13 14.21
CA SER A 324 65.68 -27.11 14.66
C SER A 324 64.21 -27.37 14.32
N SER A 325 63.41 -27.64 15.36
CA SER A 325 61.96 -27.89 15.27
C SER A 325 61.14 -26.70 15.80
N GLU A 326 60.48 -25.95 14.91
CA GLU A 326 59.42 -25.00 15.30
C GLU A 326 58.14 -25.22 14.47
N ASN A 327 57.01 -24.84 15.04
CA ASN A 327 55.69 -25.35 14.69
C ASN A 327 55.16 -24.87 13.32
N LEU A 328 55.12 -25.75 12.32
CA LEU A 328 54.20 -25.57 11.18
C LEU A 328 52.77 -25.91 11.62
N SER A 329 51.87 -24.95 11.48
CA SER A 329 50.47 -25.05 11.91
C SER A 329 49.59 -25.72 10.84
N GLU A 330 49.44 -27.05 10.90
CA GLU A 330 48.57 -27.78 9.97
C GLU A 330 47.08 -27.44 10.22
N GLY A 331 46.44 -26.81 9.22
CA GLY A 331 44.99 -26.73 9.08
C GLY A 331 44.39 -27.97 8.39
N GLY A 332 43.15 -27.89 7.94
CA GLY A 332 42.48 -29.06 7.34
C GLY A 332 41.33 -28.74 6.38
N ILE A 333 40.69 -29.81 5.90
CA ILE A 333 39.64 -29.78 4.88
C ILE A 333 38.35 -30.36 5.46
N LEU A 334 37.23 -29.67 5.28
CA LEU A 334 35.88 -30.11 5.64
C LEU A 334 35.15 -30.65 4.42
N GLY A 335 34.52 -31.81 4.59
CA GLY A 335 33.76 -32.51 3.55
C GLY A 335 34.58 -32.82 2.28
N PRO A 336 35.81 -33.37 2.38
CA PRO A 336 36.64 -33.67 1.22
C PRO A 336 35.93 -34.62 0.25
N GLY A 337 36.01 -34.33 -1.05
CA GLY A 337 35.33 -35.08 -2.10
C GLY A 337 33.81 -34.81 -2.21
N THR A 338 33.27 -33.82 -1.50
CA THR A 338 31.86 -33.41 -1.60
C THR A 338 31.70 -32.09 -2.37
N LYS A 339 30.48 -31.79 -2.84
CA LYS A 339 30.13 -30.50 -3.50
C LYS A 339 30.17 -29.27 -2.57
N LYS A 340 30.77 -29.38 -1.38
CA LYS A 340 30.87 -28.33 -0.34
C LYS A 340 32.25 -28.32 0.34
N GLU A 341 33.29 -28.82 -0.31
CA GLU A 341 34.65 -28.83 0.26
C GLU A 341 35.10 -27.42 0.70
N ARG A 342 35.65 -27.30 1.91
CA ARG A 342 36.18 -26.04 2.47
C ARG A 342 37.51 -26.26 3.19
N ILE A 343 38.39 -25.26 3.15
CA ILE A 343 39.64 -25.24 3.93
C ILE A 343 39.39 -24.48 5.24
N VAL A 344 39.98 -24.95 6.34
CA VAL A 344 39.90 -24.36 7.69
C VAL A 344 41.31 -23.97 8.14
N SER A 345 41.47 -22.77 8.71
CA SER A 345 42.74 -22.32 9.27
C SER A 345 43.14 -23.16 10.51
N ALA A 346 44.42 -23.20 10.83
CA ALA A 346 44.92 -23.94 11.99
C ALA A 346 44.49 -23.32 13.35
N GLU A 347 44.06 -22.05 13.34
CA GLU A 347 43.46 -21.36 14.50
C GLU A 347 41.98 -21.72 14.69
N ASP A 348 41.22 -21.82 13.59
CA ASP A 348 39.79 -22.20 13.56
C ASP A 348 39.56 -23.70 13.78
N ALA A 349 40.61 -24.52 13.68
CA ALA A 349 40.56 -25.97 13.76
C ALA A 349 40.37 -26.54 15.19
N VAL A 350 39.60 -25.85 16.05
CA VAL A 350 39.38 -26.17 17.47
C VAL A 350 37.89 -26.11 17.82
N CYS A 351 37.40 -27.12 18.54
CA CYS A 351 36.03 -27.12 19.08
C CYS A 351 35.98 -26.34 20.40
N CYS A 352 35.26 -25.21 20.46
CA CYS A 352 35.24 -24.40 21.70
C CYS A 352 34.54 -25.06 22.91
N ILE A 353 33.85 -26.19 22.72
CA ILE A 353 33.10 -26.87 23.78
C ILE A 353 33.99 -27.83 24.57
N CYS A 354 34.93 -28.52 23.91
CA CYS A 354 35.90 -29.42 24.54
C CYS A 354 37.35 -28.90 24.52
N LEU A 355 37.59 -27.77 23.83
CA LEU A 355 38.89 -27.13 23.62
C LEU A 355 39.92 -27.97 22.84
N THR A 356 39.50 -29.08 22.24
CA THR A 356 40.34 -29.98 21.44
C THR A 356 40.39 -29.57 19.97
N LYS A 357 41.56 -29.73 19.33
CA LYS A 357 41.72 -29.63 17.87
C LYS A 357 40.93 -30.72 17.13
N TYR A 358 40.53 -30.45 15.89
CA TYR A 358 39.88 -31.45 15.03
C TYR A 358 40.88 -32.50 14.52
N GLY A 359 40.54 -33.78 14.66
CA GLY A 359 41.30 -34.95 14.21
C GLY A 359 40.84 -35.49 12.86
N ASP A 360 41.56 -36.48 12.33
CA ASP A 360 41.21 -37.13 11.04
C ASP A 360 39.89 -37.91 11.13
N ASP A 361 38.99 -37.68 10.16
CA ASP A 361 37.61 -38.17 10.08
C ASP A 361 36.66 -37.73 11.22
N ASP A 362 37.01 -36.68 12.01
CA ASP A 362 36.12 -36.08 13.02
C ASP A 362 34.79 -35.61 12.42
N GLU A 363 33.68 -35.97 13.07
CA GLU A 363 32.34 -35.51 12.68
C GLU A 363 31.99 -34.17 13.31
N LEU A 364 31.95 -33.12 12.49
CA LEU A 364 31.60 -31.76 12.89
C LEU A 364 30.21 -31.37 12.37
N ARG A 365 29.45 -30.63 13.18
CA ARG A 365 28.15 -30.06 12.82
C ARG A 365 28.27 -28.56 12.54
N GLU A 366 27.77 -28.11 11.39
CA GLU A 366 27.68 -26.70 11.01
C GLU A 366 26.37 -26.11 11.56
N LEU A 367 26.46 -25.11 12.44
CA LEU A 367 25.30 -24.37 12.91
C LEU A 367 24.86 -23.31 11.88
N PRO A 368 23.63 -22.76 11.94
CA PRO A 368 23.16 -21.76 10.95
C PRO A 368 24.01 -20.47 10.89
N CYS A 369 24.79 -20.19 11.94
CA CYS A 369 25.78 -19.12 12.01
C CYS A 369 27.17 -19.51 11.43
N THR A 370 27.28 -20.63 10.70
CA THR A 370 28.50 -21.17 10.07
C THR A 370 29.65 -21.56 11.02
N HIS A 371 29.41 -21.60 12.33
CA HIS A 371 30.35 -22.17 13.30
C HIS A 371 30.29 -23.70 13.30
N PHE A 372 31.45 -24.34 13.51
CA PHE A 372 31.62 -25.78 13.57
C PHE A 372 31.96 -26.24 14.99
N PHE A 373 31.50 -27.43 15.35
CA PHE A 373 31.77 -28.10 16.62
C PHE A 373 31.68 -29.62 16.42
N HIS A 374 32.33 -30.44 17.25
CA HIS A 374 32.08 -31.89 17.27
C HIS A 374 30.59 -32.17 17.53
N VAL A 375 29.99 -33.07 16.72
CA VAL A 375 28.58 -33.49 16.85
C VAL A 375 28.24 -33.85 18.31
N GLN A 376 29.06 -34.70 18.94
CA GLN A 376 28.84 -35.18 20.30
C GLN A 376 28.87 -34.08 21.37
N CYS A 377 29.54 -32.95 21.10
CA CYS A 377 29.64 -31.82 22.02
C CYS A 377 28.47 -30.86 21.84
N VAL A 378 28.17 -30.46 20.61
CA VAL A 378 27.13 -29.45 20.35
C VAL A 378 25.72 -30.02 20.47
N ASP A 379 25.50 -31.31 20.20
CA ASP A 379 24.19 -31.94 20.39
C ASP A 379 23.78 -32.00 21.87
N LYS A 380 24.75 -32.15 22.78
CA LYS A 380 24.51 -32.05 24.24
C LYS A 380 24.20 -30.61 24.64
N TRP A 381 24.94 -29.64 24.12
CA TRP A 381 24.70 -28.22 24.35
C TRP A 381 23.30 -27.80 23.87
N LEU A 382 22.92 -28.16 22.65
CA LEU A 382 21.66 -27.74 22.02
C LEU A 382 20.40 -28.32 22.67
N LYS A 383 20.50 -29.49 23.32
CA LYS A 383 19.42 -30.08 24.14
C LYS A 383 19.08 -29.26 25.39
N ILE A 384 19.97 -28.37 25.81
CA ILE A 384 19.79 -27.49 26.97
C ILE A 384 19.58 -26.04 26.51
N ASN A 385 20.40 -25.58 25.56
CA ASN A 385 20.46 -24.20 25.09
C ASN A 385 20.31 -24.16 23.56
N ALA A 386 19.17 -23.71 23.03
CA ALA A 386 18.89 -23.68 21.58
C ALA A 386 19.69 -22.61 20.77
N VAL A 387 20.87 -22.22 21.28
CA VAL A 387 21.73 -21.12 20.81
C VAL A 387 23.17 -21.60 20.55
N CYS A 388 23.85 -20.98 19.60
CA CYS A 388 25.27 -21.24 19.34
C CYS A 388 26.16 -21.01 20.58
N PRO A 389 27.08 -21.92 20.94
CA PRO A 389 28.01 -21.73 22.05
C PRO A 389 28.83 -20.43 21.96
N LEU A 390 29.36 -20.12 20.76
CA LEU A 390 30.21 -18.95 20.48
C LEU A 390 29.41 -17.66 20.41
N CYS A 391 28.55 -17.52 19.38
CA CYS A 391 27.91 -16.25 19.03
C CYS A 391 26.47 -16.08 19.54
N LYS A 392 25.99 -16.99 20.40
CA LYS A 392 24.64 -17.02 21.03
C LYS A 392 23.43 -16.93 20.07
N THR A 393 23.62 -16.99 18.76
CA THR A 393 22.55 -17.00 17.77
C THR A 393 21.63 -18.22 17.94
N GLU A 394 20.32 -17.99 18.03
CA GLU A 394 19.32 -19.06 18.06
C GLU A 394 19.30 -19.90 16.78
N ILE A 395 19.10 -21.21 16.95
CA ILE A 395 18.86 -22.12 15.82
C ILE A 395 17.38 -22.09 15.40
N GLY A 396 16.45 -21.95 16.35
CA GLY A 396 15.00 -21.96 16.08
C GLY A 396 14.55 -20.83 15.14
N GLY A 397 14.89 -19.59 15.46
CA GLY A 397 14.55 -18.42 14.64
C GLY A 397 15.16 -18.48 13.23
N VAL A 398 16.45 -18.82 13.11
CA VAL A 398 17.15 -18.85 11.82
C VAL A 398 16.63 -19.97 10.92
N VAL A 399 16.34 -21.17 11.44
CA VAL A 399 15.77 -22.27 10.64
C VAL A 399 14.35 -21.95 10.18
N ARG A 400 13.49 -21.36 11.02
CA ARG A 400 12.17 -20.89 10.57
C ARG A 400 12.26 -19.84 9.47
N SER A 401 13.19 -18.89 9.56
CA SER A 401 13.46 -17.91 8.50
C SER A 401 13.99 -18.59 7.22
N PHE A 402 15.01 -19.44 7.33
CA PHE A 402 15.63 -20.06 6.16
C PHE A 402 14.70 -21.02 5.42
N PHE A 403 13.86 -21.80 6.10
CA PHE A 403 12.98 -22.77 5.43
C PHE A 403 11.60 -22.19 5.08
N GLY A 404 11.04 -21.28 5.88
CA GLY A 404 9.70 -20.72 5.68
C GLY A 404 9.55 -19.61 4.63
N LEU A 405 10.64 -19.03 4.12
CA LEU A 405 10.58 -17.93 3.14
C LEU A 405 10.38 -18.42 1.69
N PRO A 406 9.69 -17.64 0.83
CA PRO A 406 9.68 -17.85 -0.63
C PRO A 406 11.09 -17.95 -1.22
N PHE A 407 11.31 -18.82 -2.22
CA PHE A 407 12.64 -19.21 -2.68
C PHE A 407 13.48 -18.04 -3.23
N GLY A 408 12.83 -16.99 -3.75
CA GLY A 408 13.49 -15.75 -4.18
C GLY A 408 14.11 -14.94 -3.04
N ARG A 409 13.44 -14.84 -1.86
CA ARG A 409 13.97 -14.07 -0.72
C ARG A 409 15.31 -14.64 -0.24
N ARG A 410 15.38 -15.97 -0.06
CA ARG A 410 16.62 -16.73 0.22
C ARG A 410 17.78 -16.45 -0.76
N ARG A 411 17.49 -16.11 -2.01
CA ARG A 411 18.50 -15.83 -3.04
C ARG A 411 19.01 -14.39 -2.96
N VAL A 412 18.14 -13.42 -2.68
CA VAL A 412 18.53 -12.03 -2.40
C VAL A 412 19.43 -11.98 -1.18
N ASP A 413 19.03 -12.61 -0.07
CA ASP A 413 19.80 -12.66 1.18
C ASP A 413 21.21 -13.26 0.97
N ARG A 414 21.34 -14.26 0.06
CA ARG A 414 22.63 -14.86 -0.30
C ARG A 414 23.50 -13.95 -1.19
N MET A 415 22.89 -13.19 -2.09
CA MET A 415 23.62 -12.36 -3.05
C MET A 415 24.02 -10.99 -2.49
N ALA A 416 23.25 -10.45 -1.55
CA ALA A 416 23.49 -9.12 -0.97
C ALA A 416 24.42 -9.14 0.26
N GLY A 417 24.70 -10.32 0.84
CA GLY A 417 25.71 -10.50 1.88
C GLY A 417 25.18 -10.59 3.32
N ARG A 418 26.09 -10.73 4.28
CA ARG A 418 25.75 -10.87 5.71
C ARG A 418 25.22 -9.53 6.26
N GLY A 419 24.08 -9.57 6.95
CA GLY A 419 23.48 -8.44 7.68
C GLY A 419 22.06 -8.09 7.24
N ILE A 420 21.78 -8.09 5.94
CA ILE A 420 20.53 -7.54 5.35
C ILE A 420 19.25 -8.26 5.83
N ALA A 421 19.34 -9.55 6.16
CA ALA A 421 18.20 -10.31 6.69
C ALA A 421 17.61 -9.72 7.99
N SER A 422 18.41 -9.02 8.79
CA SER A 422 17.97 -8.34 10.03
C SER A 422 17.24 -7.02 9.76
N SER A 423 17.46 -6.39 8.61
CA SER A 423 16.90 -5.08 8.23
C SER A 423 15.65 -5.18 7.35
N ARG A 424 15.01 -6.36 7.30
CA ARG A 424 13.93 -6.67 6.35
C ARG A 424 12.54 -6.73 7.01
N PHE A 425 11.79 -5.66 6.84
CA PHE A 425 10.42 -5.52 7.30
C PHE A 425 9.40 -6.15 6.32
N THR A 426 8.15 -6.31 6.76
CA THR A 426 7.02 -6.72 5.89
C THR A 426 5.79 -5.95 6.38
N VAL A 427 5.54 -4.83 5.71
CA VAL A 427 4.57 -3.78 6.04
C VAL A 427 3.99 -3.27 4.72
N ASP A 428 2.70 -2.93 4.68
CA ASP A 428 2.10 -2.20 3.57
C ASP A 428 2.34 -0.70 3.78
N ILE A 429 2.74 0.05 2.75
CA ILE A 429 3.02 1.49 2.89
C ILE A 429 1.80 2.32 3.34
N ARG A 430 0.58 1.78 3.22
CA ARG A 430 -0.66 2.38 3.75
C ARG A 430 -0.89 2.12 5.24
N ASP A 431 -0.21 1.12 5.84
CA ASP A 431 -0.20 0.95 7.29
C ASP A 431 0.77 1.96 7.92
N LYS A 432 0.31 3.20 8.10
CA LYS A 432 1.08 4.27 8.72
C LYS A 432 1.69 3.84 10.06
N GLY A 433 0.90 3.20 10.92
CA GLY A 433 1.35 2.73 12.22
C GLY A 433 2.31 1.54 12.14
N GLY A 434 2.34 0.79 11.05
CA GLY A 434 3.39 -0.19 10.73
C GLY A 434 4.66 0.49 10.23
N LEU A 435 4.52 1.50 9.37
CA LEU A 435 5.62 2.23 8.74
C LEU A 435 6.38 3.11 9.74
N GLU A 436 5.69 3.81 10.65
CA GLU A 436 6.28 4.54 11.78
C GLU A 436 7.17 3.64 12.65
N LYS A 437 6.78 2.36 12.87
CA LYS A 437 7.62 1.40 13.61
C LYS A 437 8.90 1.03 12.85
N VAL A 438 8.86 1.00 11.51
CA VAL A 438 10.05 0.79 10.67
C VAL A 438 11.00 1.98 10.82
N PHE A 439 10.51 3.21 10.60
CA PHE A 439 11.33 4.43 10.73
C PHE A 439 11.75 4.75 12.17
N SER A 440 11.06 4.20 13.18
CA SER A 440 11.50 4.24 14.59
C SER A 440 12.59 3.22 14.92
N SER A 441 12.74 2.15 14.14
CA SER A 441 13.68 1.05 14.44
C SER A 441 15.12 1.34 14.01
N THR A 442 15.31 2.22 13.03
CA THR A 442 16.61 2.73 12.59
C THR A 442 16.42 4.06 11.88
N ARG A 443 17.45 4.91 11.90
CA ARG A 443 17.54 6.05 10.99
C ARG A 443 17.62 5.54 9.54
N PHE A 444 16.97 6.25 8.63
CA PHE A 444 17.12 6.11 7.18
C PHE A 444 17.57 7.46 6.61
N ASP A 445 18.58 7.45 5.74
CA ASP A 445 19.13 8.69 5.15
C ASP A 445 18.51 9.05 3.79
N ALA A 446 17.91 8.07 3.12
CA ALA A 446 17.12 8.22 1.89
C ALA A 446 16.19 7.02 1.66
N VAL A 447 15.15 7.20 0.85
CA VAL A 447 14.20 6.15 0.43
C VAL A 447 14.21 5.97 -1.09
N VAL A 448 14.05 4.73 -1.55
CA VAL A 448 13.74 4.41 -2.96
C VAL A 448 12.34 3.79 -3.03
N HIS A 449 11.39 4.55 -3.55
CA HIS A 449 9.96 4.19 -3.52
C HIS A 449 9.52 3.46 -4.79
N PHE A 450 9.71 2.14 -4.78
CA PHE A 450 9.25 1.20 -5.81
C PHE A 450 7.79 0.75 -5.67
N ALA A 451 7.16 0.98 -4.52
CA ALA A 451 5.92 0.31 -4.16
C ALA A 451 4.71 0.90 -4.92
N GLY A 452 3.85 0.01 -5.42
CA GLY A 452 2.64 0.37 -6.16
C GLY A 452 2.21 -0.71 -7.16
N LEU A 453 0.97 -0.63 -7.60
CA LEU A 453 0.40 -1.47 -8.65
C LEU A 453 0.79 -0.90 -10.03
N LYS A 454 1.17 -1.78 -10.97
CA LYS A 454 1.84 -1.39 -12.23
C LYS A 454 1.19 -1.85 -13.55
N ALA A 455 0.05 -2.53 -13.51
CA ALA A 455 -0.57 -3.07 -14.72
C ALA A 455 -1.55 -2.07 -15.35
N VAL A 456 -1.16 -1.47 -16.49
CA VAL A 456 -1.98 -0.48 -17.23
C VAL A 456 -3.41 -0.97 -17.48
N GLY A 457 -3.58 -2.18 -18.02
CA GLY A 457 -4.90 -2.73 -18.33
C GLY A 457 -5.79 -2.95 -17.10
N GLU A 458 -5.23 -3.45 -16.01
CA GLU A 458 -5.96 -3.58 -14.74
C GLU A 458 -6.31 -2.21 -14.15
N SER A 459 -5.44 -1.20 -14.29
CA SER A 459 -5.70 0.15 -13.77
C SER A 459 -6.95 0.79 -14.38
N VAL A 460 -7.26 0.49 -15.65
CA VAL A 460 -8.48 0.91 -16.33
C VAL A 460 -9.72 0.20 -15.77
N GLN A 461 -9.60 -1.08 -15.40
CA GLN A 461 -10.67 -1.88 -14.81
C GLN A 461 -10.91 -1.58 -13.32
N LYS A 462 -9.85 -1.18 -12.59
CA LYS A 462 -9.84 -1.00 -11.13
C LYS A 462 -9.21 0.35 -10.72
N PRO A 463 -9.69 1.50 -11.23
CA PRO A 463 -9.02 2.79 -11.03
C PRO A 463 -8.84 3.16 -9.54
N LEU A 464 -9.88 2.99 -8.72
CA LEU A 464 -9.83 3.31 -7.29
C LEU A 464 -8.77 2.49 -6.53
N LEU A 465 -8.58 1.21 -6.90
CA LEU A 465 -7.55 0.35 -6.31
C LEU A 465 -6.14 0.93 -6.58
N TYR A 466 -5.92 1.45 -7.79
CA TYR A 466 -4.65 2.07 -8.18
C TYR A 466 -4.44 3.42 -7.49
N TYR A 467 -5.46 4.27 -7.36
CA TYR A 467 -5.34 5.52 -6.61
C TYR A 467 -5.02 5.28 -5.12
N ASP A 468 -5.69 4.34 -4.47
CA ASP A 468 -5.42 3.96 -3.08
C ASP A 468 -3.99 3.43 -2.87
N HIS A 469 -3.55 2.44 -3.67
CA HIS A 469 -2.21 1.86 -3.51
C HIS A 469 -1.08 2.82 -3.93
N ASN A 470 -1.26 3.59 -5.01
CA ASN A 470 -0.18 4.39 -5.59
C ASN A 470 -0.15 5.84 -5.11
N VAL A 471 -1.29 6.46 -4.78
CA VAL A 471 -1.33 7.85 -4.32
C VAL A 471 -1.40 7.91 -2.80
N ALA A 472 -2.42 7.31 -2.17
CA ALA A 472 -2.55 7.36 -0.71
C ALA A 472 -1.37 6.66 0.00
N GLY A 473 -0.91 5.52 -0.52
CA GLY A 473 0.33 4.87 -0.05
C GLY A 473 1.59 5.73 -0.20
N THR A 474 1.67 6.59 -1.23
CA THR A 474 2.80 7.53 -1.40
C THR A 474 2.71 8.71 -0.42
N ILE A 475 1.50 9.24 -0.18
CA ILE A 475 1.27 10.30 0.81
C ILE A 475 1.68 9.81 2.21
N ILE A 476 1.23 8.62 2.62
CA ILE A 476 1.55 8.06 3.94
C ILE A 476 3.07 7.81 4.09
N LEU A 477 3.75 7.36 3.03
CA LEU A 477 5.21 7.24 3.04
C LEU A 477 5.90 8.60 3.22
N LEU A 478 5.45 9.63 2.51
CA LEU A 478 6.00 10.99 2.60
C LEU A 478 5.76 11.62 3.98
N GLU A 479 4.59 11.41 4.58
CA GLU A 479 4.28 11.85 5.96
C GLU A 479 5.23 11.22 6.99
N VAL A 480 5.47 9.91 6.91
CA VAL A 480 6.36 9.21 7.85
C VAL A 480 7.83 9.57 7.59
N MET A 481 8.22 9.73 6.33
CA MET A 481 9.55 10.25 5.97
C MET A 481 9.78 11.65 6.57
N ALA A 482 8.80 12.56 6.47
CA ALA A 482 8.87 13.90 7.06
C ALA A 482 9.01 13.83 8.60
N ALA A 483 8.14 13.06 9.26
CA ALA A 483 8.10 12.93 10.72
C ALA A 483 9.41 12.36 11.33
N HIS A 484 10.16 11.57 10.55
CA HIS A 484 11.45 11.01 10.94
C HIS A 484 12.67 11.71 10.30
N GLY A 485 12.48 12.87 9.66
CA GLY A 485 13.58 13.69 9.09
C GLY A 485 14.26 13.12 7.84
N CYS A 486 13.67 12.12 7.19
CA CYS A 486 14.22 11.44 6.02
C CYS A 486 13.79 12.13 4.70
N LYS A 487 14.23 13.38 4.48
CA LYS A 487 13.82 14.24 3.34
C LYS A 487 14.51 13.92 1.99
N LYS A 488 14.97 12.68 1.75
CA LYS A 488 15.62 12.27 0.49
C LYS A 488 14.86 11.12 -0.17
N LEU A 489 14.44 11.30 -1.42
CA LEU A 489 13.59 10.34 -2.15
C LEU A 489 14.04 10.11 -3.60
N VAL A 490 14.21 8.83 -3.97
CA VAL A 490 14.14 8.39 -5.37
C VAL A 490 12.76 7.78 -5.60
N PHE A 491 11.92 8.42 -6.43
CA PHE A 491 10.58 7.94 -6.75
C PHE A 491 10.53 7.17 -8.08
N SER A 492 9.87 6.01 -8.07
CA SER A 492 9.55 5.25 -9.27
C SER A 492 8.39 5.87 -10.05
N SER A 493 8.70 6.82 -10.94
CA SER A 493 7.78 7.26 -12.00
C SER A 493 7.85 6.31 -13.22
N SER A 494 7.24 6.69 -14.33
CA SER A 494 7.17 5.86 -15.54
C SER A 494 6.88 6.72 -16.77
N ALA A 495 7.39 6.33 -17.94
CA ALA A 495 7.09 6.94 -19.23
C ALA A 495 5.58 7.03 -19.55
N ALA A 496 4.73 6.24 -18.85
CA ALA A 496 3.28 6.37 -18.90
C ALA A 496 2.74 7.77 -18.53
N VAL A 497 3.52 8.64 -17.87
CA VAL A 497 3.14 10.05 -17.62
C VAL A 497 3.07 10.88 -18.91
N TYR A 498 3.80 10.51 -19.97
CA TYR A 498 3.77 11.22 -21.26
C TYR A 498 2.56 10.85 -22.15
N GLY A 499 1.84 9.77 -21.83
CA GLY A 499 0.75 9.25 -22.67
C GLY A 499 1.24 8.78 -24.04
N SER A 500 0.71 9.39 -25.11
CA SER A 500 1.12 9.17 -26.50
C SER A 500 1.66 10.47 -27.12
N PRO A 501 2.90 10.87 -26.83
CA PRO A 501 3.50 12.06 -27.41
C PRO A 501 3.66 11.92 -28.93
N LYS A 502 3.50 13.03 -29.67
CA LYS A 502 3.57 13.04 -31.15
C LYS A 502 4.94 12.66 -31.71
N ASN A 503 6.00 12.88 -30.93
CA ASN A 503 7.39 12.70 -31.33
C ASN A 503 8.09 11.74 -30.35
N SER A 504 9.18 11.11 -30.79
CA SER A 504 10.20 10.49 -29.94
C SER A 504 11.57 10.69 -30.60
N PRO A 505 12.69 10.76 -29.85
CA PRO A 505 12.82 10.50 -28.41
C PRO A 505 12.18 11.56 -27.51
N CYS A 506 11.60 11.14 -26.40
CA CYS A 506 10.96 12.02 -25.42
C CYS A 506 11.97 12.55 -24.40
N THR A 507 12.10 13.86 -24.24
CA THR A 507 12.87 14.49 -23.15
C THR A 507 12.00 14.69 -21.92
N GLU A 508 12.62 15.05 -20.80
CA GLU A 508 11.97 15.31 -19.51
C GLU A 508 10.96 16.47 -19.58
N GLU A 509 11.18 17.40 -20.51
CA GLU A 509 10.37 18.60 -20.79
C GLU A 509 9.10 18.32 -21.62
N PHE A 510 8.85 17.06 -22.03
CA PHE A 510 7.66 16.72 -22.79
C PHE A 510 6.38 16.86 -21.93
N PRO A 511 5.24 17.31 -22.52
CA PRO A 511 3.96 17.40 -21.82
C PRO A 511 3.54 16.07 -21.15
N LEU A 512 2.97 16.19 -19.95
CA LEU A 512 2.62 15.06 -19.09
C LEU A 512 1.12 14.77 -19.20
N THR A 513 0.72 14.04 -20.24
CA THR A 513 -0.69 13.73 -20.55
C THR A 513 -0.99 12.23 -20.46
N PRO A 514 -1.08 11.63 -19.25
CA PRO A 514 -1.26 10.18 -19.08
C PRO A 514 -2.63 9.68 -19.54
N HIS A 515 -2.64 8.62 -20.37
CA HIS A 515 -3.85 8.06 -20.99
C HIS A 515 -4.53 6.92 -20.20
N ASN A 516 -4.08 6.61 -18.99
CA ASN A 516 -4.62 5.53 -18.16
C ASN A 516 -4.45 5.82 -16.65
N PRO A 517 -5.26 5.22 -15.76
CA PRO A 517 -5.20 5.50 -14.33
C PRO A 517 -3.84 5.21 -13.70
N TYR A 518 -3.12 4.15 -14.10
CA TYR A 518 -1.75 3.92 -13.64
C TYR A 518 -0.83 5.13 -13.95
N GLY A 519 -0.80 5.60 -15.20
CA GLY A 519 -0.04 6.78 -15.59
C GLY A 519 -0.44 8.03 -14.81
N ARG A 520 -1.76 8.24 -14.57
CA ARG A 520 -2.24 9.38 -13.79
C ARG A 520 -1.86 9.29 -12.32
N THR A 521 -1.84 8.09 -11.70
CA THR A 521 -1.33 7.93 -10.32
C THR A 521 0.16 8.26 -10.20
N LYS A 522 0.97 7.95 -11.22
CA LYS A 522 2.39 8.31 -11.25
C LYS A 522 2.59 9.82 -11.45
N LEU A 523 1.79 10.45 -12.32
CA LEU A 523 1.82 11.91 -12.47
C LEU A 523 1.39 12.63 -11.18
N ILE A 524 0.32 12.20 -10.51
CA ILE A 524 -0.12 12.78 -9.23
C ILE A 524 0.96 12.63 -8.14
N ALA A 525 1.66 11.50 -8.10
CA ALA A 525 2.79 11.35 -7.19
C ALA A 525 3.97 12.27 -7.53
N GLU A 526 4.24 12.54 -8.82
CA GLU A 526 5.21 13.58 -9.22
C GLU A 526 4.73 15.00 -8.85
N GLU A 527 3.43 15.31 -9.01
CA GLU A 527 2.80 16.58 -8.62
C GLU A 527 2.99 16.82 -7.11
N ILE A 528 2.57 15.86 -6.26
CA ILE A 528 2.75 15.89 -4.79
C ILE A 528 4.23 16.08 -4.39
N CYS A 529 5.18 15.42 -5.08
CA CYS A 529 6.60 15.59 -4.78
C CYS A 529 7.12 17.00 -5.07
N ARG A 530 6.61 17.67 -6.12
CA ARG A 530 6.96 19.07 -6.40
C ARG A 530 6.38 20.00 -5.35
N ASP A 531 5.13 19.82 -4.97
CA ASP A 531 4.44 20.65 -3.98
C ASP A 531 5.09 20.56 -2.59
N ILE A 532 5.53 19.36 -2.19
CA ILE A 532 6.32 19.17 -0.97
C ILE A 532 7.64 19.93 -1.07
N TYR A 533 8.41 19.79 -2.15
CA TYR A 533 9.66 20.53 -2.31
C TYR A 533 9.47 22.06 -2.36
N HIS A 534 8.38 22.55 -2.95
CA HIS A 534 8.05 23.98 -2.96
C HIS A 534 7.66 24.52 -1.58
N SER A 535 7.09 23.69 -0.71
CA SER A 535 6.76 24.06 0.69
C SER A 535 7.91 23.85 1.68
N ASP A 536 8.86 22.97 1.36
CA ASP A 536 9.96 22.55 2.21
C ASP A 536 11.21 22.21 1.36
N SER A 537 12.08 23.21 1.16
CA SER A 537 13.25 23.11 0.28
C SER A 537 14.40 22.26 0.84
N GLU A 538 14.27 21.72 2.06
CA GLU A 538 15.19 20.69 2.56
C GLU A 538 14.99 19.32 1.87
N TRP A 539 13.90 19.15 1.10
CA TRP A 539 13.68 17.95 0.31
C TRP A 539 14.58 17.86 -0.92
N SER A 540 15.12 16.66 -1.15
CA SER A 540 15.88 16.30 -2.34
C SER A 540 15.19 15.10 -2.98
N ILE A 541 14.62 15.28 -4.17
CA ILE A 541 13.71 14.31 -4.80
C ILE A 541 14.09 14.08 -6.27
N ILE A 542 14.32 12.82 -6.63
CA ILE A 542 14.54 12.39 -8.01
C ILE A 542 13.34 11.57 -8.49
N LEU A 543 12.67 12.07 -9.53
CA LEU A 543 11.53 11.44 -10.19
C LEU A 543 12.04 10.64 -11.40
N LEU A 544 12.35 9.35 -11.20
CA LEU A 544 12.89 8.51 -12.26
C LEU A 544 11.76 7.97 -13.15
N ARG A 545 11.69 8.46 -14.39
CA ARG A 545 10.72 8.01 -15.41
C ARG A 545 11.32 6.84 -16.19
N TYR A 546 11.07 5.62 -15.73
CA TYR A 546 11.50 4.41 -16.45
C TYR A 546 10.63 4.16 -17.68
N PHE A 547 11.24 3.63 -18.73
CA PHE A 547 10.53 3.10 -19.89
C PHE A 547 10.15 1.63 -19.66
N ASN A 548 10.65 0.67 -20.45
CA ASN A 548 10.22 -0.74 -20.34
C ASN A 548 11.36 -1.64 -19.82
N PRO A 549 11.53 -1.78 -18.48
CA PRO A 549 12.53 -2.69 -17.92
C PRO A 549 12.26 -4.15 -18.26
N VAL A 550 13.32 -4.85 -18.67
CA VAL A 550 13.34 -6.25 -19.10
C VAL A 550 14.68 -6.91 -18.73
N GLY A 551 14.78 -8.24 -18.88
CA GLY A 551 15.98 -8.99 -18.54
C GLY A 551 15.97 -9.53 -17.10
N ALA A 552 17.13 -9.97 -16.64
CA ALA A 552 17.30 -10.56 -15.31
C ALA A 552 18.72 -10.31 -14.79
N HIS A 553 19.02 -10.78 -13.58
CA HIS A 553 20.40 -10.78 -13.10
C HIS A 553 21.20 -11.90 -13.80
N PRO A 554 22.42 -11.65 -14.34
CA PRO A 554 23.19 -12.60 -15.16
C PRO A 554 23.48 -13.98 -14.53
N SER A 555 23.33 -14.14 -13.21
CA SER A 555 23.39 -15.46 -12.54
C SER A 555 22.25 -16.41 -12.97
N GLY A 556 21.12 -15.87 -13.44
CA GLY A 556 19.87 -16.60 -13.63
C GLY A 556 19.20 -16.99 -12.30
N TYR A 557 19.55 -16.37 -11.18
CA TYR A 557 18.93 -16.61 -9.87
C TYR A 557 17.88 -15.57 -9.49
N LEU A 558 17.97 -14.35 -10.00
CA LEU A 558 17.00 -13.27 -9.77
C LEU A 558 16.52 -12.72 -11.12
N GLY A 559 15.23 -12.46 -11.24
CA GLY A 559 14.50 -12.10 -12.46
C GLY A 559 13.01 -11.89 -12.16
N GLU A 560 12.21 -11.52 -13.17
CA GLU A 560 10.81 -11.12 -12.97
C GLU A 560 9.84 -12.33 -12.93
N ASP A 561 9.21 -12.50 -11.76
CA ASP A 561 8.20 -13.53 -11.47
C ASP A 561 6.87 -12.89 -11.02
N PRO A 562 5.97 -12.53 -11.95
CA PRO A 562 4.71 -11.90 -11.61
C PRO A 562 3.65 -12.94 -11.22
N CYS A 563 2.88 -12.66 -10.17
CA CYS A 563 1.75 -13.48 -9.77
C CYS A 563 0.66 -13.53 -10.87
N GLY A 564 0.12 -14.71 -11.16
CA GLY A 564 -1.00 -14.89 -12.08
C GLY A 564 -0.61 -14.81 -13.57
N ILE A 565 -1.37 -14.05 -14.36
CA ILE A 565 -1.11 -13.80 -15.78
C ILE A 565 -0.24 -12.54 -15.91
N PRO A 566 0.92 -12.60 -16.58
CA PRO A 566 1.75 -11.41 -16.77
C PRO A 566 1.08 -10.36 -17.65
N ASN A 567 1.13 -9.09 -17.23
CA ASN A 567 0.65 -7.96 -18.03
C ASN A 567 1.75 -7.38 -18.96
N ASN A 568 3.02 -7.62 -18.61
CA ASN A 568 4.20 -7.15 -19.33
C ASN A 568 4.68 -8.20 -20.36
N LEU A 569 5.21 -7.73 -21.50
CA LEU A 569 5.60 -8.55 -22.64
C LEU A 569 6.60 -9.66 -22.29
N MET A 570 7.81 -9.32 -21.82
CA MET A 570 8.89 -10.30 -21.62
C MET A 570 8.55 -11.37 -20.57
N PRO A 571 7.90 -11.05 -19.44
CA PRO A 571 7.36 -12.04 -18.53
C PRO A 571 6.29 -12.98 -19.12
N PHE A 572 5.62 -12.59 -20.20
CA PHE A 572 4.71 -13.44 -20.97
C PHE A 572 5.48 -14.30 -21.98
N VAL A 573 6.38 -13.69 -22.78
CA VAL A 573 7.27 -14.36 -23.74
C VAL A 573 8.01 -15.53 -23.07
N GLN A 574 8.61 -15.30 -21.89
CA GLN A 574 9.31 -16.36 -21.16
C GLN A 574 8.36 -17.49 -20.69
N GLN A 575 7.09 -17.20 -20.35
CA GLN A 575 6.12 -18.22 -19.96
C GLN A 575 5.69 -19.08 -21.15
N VAL A 576 5.60 -18.52 -22.37
CA VAL A 576 5.43 -19.31 -23.60
C VAL A 576 6.68 -20.16 -23.87
N ALA A 577 7.88 -19.58 -23.76
CA ALA A 577 9.15 -20.26 -24.02
C ALA A 577 9.44 -21.49 -23.13
N VAL A 578 8.93 -21.49 -21.89
CA VAL A 578 9.01 -22.63 -20.95
C VAL A 578 7.77 -23.53 -20.96
N GLY A 579 6.85 -23.34 -21.91
CA GLY A 579 5.65 -24.18 -22.08
C GLY A 579 4.53 -23.96 -21.06
N ARG A 580 4.56 -22.87 -20.27
CA ARG A 580 3.47 -22.50 -19.35
C ARG A 580 2.27 -21.84 -20.04
N ARG A 581 2.41 -21.44 -21.31
CA ARG A 581 1.35 -20.83 -22.14
C ARG A 581 1.48 -21.30 -23.59
N PRO A 582 0.38 -21.47 -24.33
CA PRO A 582 0.42 -22.01 -25.70
C PRO A 582 0.95 -21.01 -26.74
N SER A 583 0.65 -19.72 -26.58
CA SER A 583 0.98 -18.67 -27.53
C SER A 583 1.02 -17.29 -26.85
N LEU A 584 1.69 -16.34 -27.51
CA LEU A 584 1.72 -14.91 -27.16
C LEU A 584 0.72 -14.13 -28.00
N THR A 585 -0.11 -13.30 -27.36
CA THR A 585 -0.95 -12.33 -28.07
C THR A 585 -0.16 -11.06 -28.38
N ILE A 586 -0.09 -10.68 -29.65
CA ILE A 586 0.41 -9.38 -30.13
C ILE A 586 -0.79 -8.42 -30.20
N PHE A 587 -0.77 -7.33 -29.43
CA PHE A 587 -1.87 -6.37 -29.37
C PHE A 587 -1.73 -5.29 -30.45
N GLY A 588 -2.39 -5.47 -31.59
CA GLY A 588 -2.31 -4.60 -32.75
C GLY A 588 -1.15 -4.92 -33.70
N ASN A 589 -1.43 -4.86 -35.00
CA ASN A 589 -0.50 -5.07 -36.11
C ASN A 589 -0.68 -4.02 -37.22
N ASP A 590 -1.31 -2.91 -36.88
CA ASP A 590 -1.85 -1.87 -37.76
C ASP A 590 -1.43 -0.44 -37.32
N TYR A 591 -0.52 -0.33 -36.34
CA TYR A 591 0.14 0.93 -35.98
C TYR A 591 1.01 1.44 -37.16
N ALA A 592 1.26 2.75 -37.30
CA ALA A 592 2.13 3.30 -38.35
C ALA A 592 3.64 3.15 -38.01
N THR A 593 4.02 1.93 -37.61
CA THR A 593 5.38 1.52 -37.30
C THR A 593 5.91 0.57 -38.40
N LYS A 594 7.22 0.34 -38.40
CA LYS A 594 7.95 -0.47 -39.40
C LYS A 594 7.36 -1.88 -39.64
N ASP A 595 6.72 -2.48 -38.64
CA ASP A 595 6.12 -3.82 -38.72
C ASP A 595 4.67 -3.89 -38.22
N GLY A 596 4.02 -2.73 -38.06
CA GLY A 596 2.65 -2.62 -37.56
C GLY A 596 2.49 -2.80 -36.05
N THR A 597 3.53 -3.18 -35.29
CA THR A 597 3.44 -3.40 -33.84
C THR A 597 3.98 -2.23 -33.02
N GLY A 598 3.51 -2.09 -31.77
CA GLY A 598 3.89 -0.97 -30.90
C GLY A 598 5.38 -0.94 -30.56
N VAL A 599 5.99 0.24 -30.61
CA VAL A 599 7.43 0.46 -30.39
C VAL A 599 7.68 1.02 -28.98
N ARG A 600 8.67 0.46 -28.28
CA ARG A 600 9.03 0.80 -26.89
C ARG A 600 10.53 0.91 -26.71
N ASP A 601 10.97 1.62 -25.67
CA ASP A 601 12.36 1.63 -25.19
C ASP A 601 12.55 0.55 -24.11
N TYR A 602 13.08 -0.60 -24.53
CA TYR A 602 13.41 -1.69 -23.62
C TYR A 602 14.78 -1.44 -22.97
N ILE A 603 14.82 -1.44 -21.64
CA ILE A 603 16.03 -1.19 -20.84
C ILE A 603 16.35 -2.41 -19.98
N HIS A 604 17.64 -2.75 -19.86
CA HIS A 604 18.03 -3.88 -19.03
C HIS A 604 17.84 -3.58 -17.55
N VAL A 605 17.23 -4.50 -16.80
CA VAL A 605 16.90 -4.31 -15.37
C VAL A 605 18.12 -4.02 -14.51
N VAL A 606 19.32 -4.51 -14.89
CA VAL A 606 20.58 -4.19 -14.20
C VAL A 606 21.07 -2.78 -14.54
N ASP A 607 20.96 -2.32 -15.79
CA ASP A 607 21.26 -0.91 -16.12
C ASP A 607 20.34 0.03 -15.35
N LEU A 608 19.05 -0.32 -15.26
CA LEU A 608 18.09 0.43 -14.48
C LEU A 608 18.45 0.44 -12.98
N ALA A 609 18.91 -0.69 -12.42
CA ALA A 609 19.36 -0.75 -11.02
C ALA A 609 20.60 0.14 -10.78
N GLU A 610 21.59 0.12 -11.67
CA GLU A 610 22.73 1.06 -11.63
C GLU A 610 22.28 2.53 -11.72
N GLY A 611 21.20 2.81 -12.47
CA GLY A 611 20.59 4.13 -12.54
C GLY A 611 20.04 4.62 -11.19
N HIS A 612 19.55 3.70 -10.34
CA HIS A 612 19.15 4.03 -8.97
C HIS A 612 20.34 4.30 -8.06
N ILE A 613 21.44 3.57 -8.23
CA ILE A 613 22.68 3.80 -7.47
C ILE A 613 23.27 5.17 -7.84
N ALA A 614 23.23 5.54 -9.12
CA ALA A 614 23.65 6.86 -9.58
C ALA A 614 22.73 7.99 -9.09
N ALA A 615 21.40 7.80 -9.15
CA ALA A 615 20.43 8.74 -8.57
C ALA A 615 20.59 8.89 -7.04
N LEU A 616 20.78 7.79 -6.31
CA LEU A 616 21.04 7.83 -4.86
C LEU A 616 22.30 8.63 -4.53
N ARG A 617 23.42 8.40 -5.24
CA ARG A 617 24.64 9.23 -5.09
C ARG A 617 24.32 10.71 -5.32
N LYS A 618 23.54 11.02 -6.36
CA LYS A 618 23.16 12.40 -6.71
C LYS A 618 22.28 13.09 -5.65
N LEU A 619 21.49 12.35 -4.87
CA LEU A 619 20.74 12.89 -3.72
C LEU A 619 21.60 13.35 -2.54
N PHE A 620 22.87 12.92 -2.47
CA PHE A 620 23.84 13.32 -1.44
C PHE A 620 24.86 14.36 -1.93
N GLU A 621 24.75 14.80 -3.20
CA GLU A 621 25.42 16.00 -3.69
C GLU A 621 24.64 17.27 -3.26
N SER A 622 25.12 18.46 -3.66
CA SER A 622 24.44 19.73 -3.37
C SER A 622 23.00 19.77 -3.89
N SER A 623 22.14 20.54 -3.21
CA SER A 623 20.67 20.50 -3.32
C SER A 623 20.14 20.49 -4.76
N ILE A 624 19.74 19.29 -5.23
CA ILE A 624 19.23 19.09 -6.60
C ILE A 624 17.75 19.50 -6.77
N GLY A 625 17.05 19.76 -5.66
CA GLY A 625 15.63 20.06 -5.61
C GLY A 625 14.74 18.84 -5.94
N CYS A 626 13.58 19.07 -6.55
CA CYS A 626 12.71 18.02 -7.09
C CYS A 626 12.81 17.96 -8.62
N GLN A 627 13.49 16.94 -9.16
CA GLN A 627 13.78 16.84 -10.60
C GLN A 627 13.44 15.49 -11.24
N ALA A 628 12.92 15.54 -12.48
CA ALA A 628 12.68 14.37 -13.30
C ALA A 628 13.90 14.00 -14.17
N TYR A 629 14.02 12.69 -14.46
CA TYR A 629 15.04 12.09 -15.32
C TYR A 629 14.46 10.86 -16.04
N ASN A 630 14.69 10.72 -17.33
CA ASN A 630 14.33 9.54 -18.13
C ASN A 630 15.39 8.45 -18.00
N LEU A 631 14.97 7.22 -17.66
CA LEU A 631 15.84 6.04 -17.70
C LEU A 631 15.35 5.07 -18.79
N GLY A 632 16.10 5.05 -19.89
CA GLY A 632 15.93 4.19 -21.06
C GLY A 632 17.25 4.08 -21.84
N THR A 633 17.22 3.39 -22.98
CA THR A 633 18.36 3.20 -23.89
C THR A 633 18.46 4.27 -24.99
N GLY A 634 17.37 5.02 -25.22
CA GLY A 634 17.25 5.94 -26.34
C GLY A 634 16.90 5.26 -27.67
N LYS A 635 16.59 3.96 -27.67
CA LYS A 635 16.28 3.18 -28.86
C LYS A 635 14.84 2.66 -28.80
N GLY A 636 14.05 2.99 -29.81
CA GLY A 636 12.80 2.28 -30.07
C GLY A 636 13.07 0.85 -30.57
N THR A 637 12.26 -0.10 -30.13
CA THR A 637 12.24 -1.49 -30.62
C THR A 637 10.79 -1.97 -30.63
N SER A 638 10.38 -2.67 -31.70
CA SER A 638 9.00 -3.17 -31.84
C SER A 638 8.72 -4.41 -30.96
N VAL A 639 7.47 -4.87 -30.93
CA VAL A 639 7.11 -6.14 -30.27
C VAL A 639 7.75 -7.32 -31.01
N LEU A 640 7.75 -7.32 -32.34
CA LEU A 640 8.33 -8.41 -33.13
C LEU A 640 9.86 -8.41 -33.09
N GLU A 641 10.51 -7.25 -33.05
CA GLU A 641 11.97 -7.15 -32.96
C GLU A 641 12.50 -7.77 -31.66
N ILE A 642 11.89 -7.49 -30.50
CA ILE A 642 12.31 -8.12 -29.24
C ILE A 642 11.90 -9.60 -29.14
N VAL A 643 10.76 -10.01 -29.71
CA VAL A 643 10.39 -11.43 -29.80
C VAL A 643 11.38 -12.21 -30.66
N ASN A 644 11.76 -11.69 -31.83
CA ASN A 644 12.75 -12.30 -32.72
C ASN A 644 14.14 -12.39 -32.05
N ALA A 645 14.56 -11.37 -31.30
CA ALA A 645 15.78 -11.42 -30.49
C ALA A 645 15.68 -12.50 -29.40
N PHE A 646 14.51 -12.67 -28.77
CA PHE A 646 14.29 -13.75 -27.80
C PHE A 646 14.32 -15.14 -28.44
N GLU A 647 13.71 -15.34 -29.61
CA GLU A 647 13.80 -16.62 -30.34
C GLU A 647 15.25 -16.97 -30.69
N LYS A 648 15.99 -16.01 -31.25
CA LYS A 648 17.41 -16.14 -31.64
C LYS A 648 18.27 -16.62 -30.47
N VAL A 649 18.09 -16.00 -29.30
CA VAL A 649 18.94 -16.23 -28.13
C VAL A 649 18.50 -17.43 -27.28
N SER A 650 17.20 -17.75 -27.25
CA SER A 650 16.68 -18.89 -26.49
C SER A 650 16.71 -20.22 -27.24
N GLY A 651 16.75 -20.18 -28.57
CA GLY A 651 16.52 -21.35 -29.43
C GLY A 651 15.08 -21.88 -29.34
N LYS A 652 14.14 -21.08 -28.82
CA LYS A 652 12.72 -21.45 -28.70
C LYS A 652 11.89 -20.63 -29.69
N LYS A 653 10.97 -21.31 -30.38
CA LYS A 653 9.90 -20.64 -31.12
C LYS A 653 8.78 -20.21 -30.18
N ILE A 654 8.24 -19.01 -30.42
CA ILE A 654 7.19 -18.39 -29.63
C ILE A 654 5.95 -18.30 -30.54
N PRO A 655 4.95 -19.20 -30.40
CA PRO A 655 3.75 -19.15 -31.22
C PRO A 655 3.01 -17.81 -31.00
N LEU A 656 2.66 -17.13 -32.10
CA LEU A 656 2.04 -15.79 -32.06
C LEU A 656 0.58 -15.84 -32.47
N VAL A 657 -0.24 -15.00 -31.83
CA VAL A 657 -1.63 -14.72 -32.21
C VAL A 657 -1.78 -13.20 -32.30
N ILE A 658 -2.31 -12.68 -33.41
CA ILE A 658 -2.64 -11.26 -33.51
C ILE A 658 -3.98 -11.01 -32.80
N GLY A 659 -4.01 -10.02 -31.91
CA GLY A 659 -5.21 -9.52 -31.25
C GLY A 659 -5.40 -8.01 -31.52
N PRO A 660 -6.52 -7.43 -31.10
CA PRO A 660 -6.79 -6.00 -31.27
C PRO A 660 -5.78 -5.13 -30.51
N ARG A 661 -5.64 -3.86 -30.91
CA ARG A 661 -4.91 -2.85 -30.15
C ARG A 661 -5.47 -2.78 -28.72
N ARG A 662 -4.58 -2.75 -27.72
CA ARG A 662 -4.98 -2.64 -26.30
C ARG A 662 -5.29 -1.18 -25.95
N PRO A 663 -6.44 -0.87 -25.33
CA PRO A 663 -6.76 0.50 -24.93
C PRO A 663 -5.67 1.13 -24.04
N GLY A 664 -5.25 2.35 -24.39
CA GLY A 664 -4.23 3.10 -23.65
C GLY A 664 -2.77 2.74 -23.98
N ASP A 665 -2.48 1.80 -24.87
CA ASP A 665 -1.12 1.57 -25.38
C ASP A 665 -0.73 2.65 -26.40
N ALA A 666 0.39 3.34 -26.15
CA ALA A 666 0.98 4.29 -27.09
C ALA A 666 1.48 3.59 -28.37
N GLU A 667 1.63 4.34 -29.46
CA GLU A 667 2.12 3.80 -30.73
C GLU A 667 3.65 3.62 -30.72
N ILE A 668 4.39 4.73 -30.70
CA ILE A 668 5.84 4.80 -30.52
C ILE A 668 6.09 5.57 -29.22
N LEU A 669 6.95 5.03 -28.33
CA LEU A 669 7.39 5.73 -27.13
C LEU A 669 8.80 5.28 -26.74
N PHE A 670 9.80 6.14 -26.95
CA PHE A 670 11.18 5.91 -26.51
C PHE A 670 11.85 7.17 -25.93
N SER A 671 12.88 6.97 -25.10
CA SER A 671 13.46 8.03 -24.27
C SER A 671 14.50 8.89 -24.99
N SER A 672 14.78 10.07 -24.43
CA SER A 672 16.12 10.66 -24.44
C SER A 672 16.68 10.55 -23.02
N ALA A 673 17.75 9.78 -22.84
CA ALA A 673 18.46 9.64 -21.56
C ALA A 673 19.60 10.66 -21.37
N ALA A 674 19.70 11.66 -22.23
CA ALA A 674 20.83 12.60 -22.29
C ALA A 674 21.01 13.41 -20.98
N LYS A 675 19.93 13.67 -20.23
CA LYS A 675 20.00 14.31 -18.92
C LYS A 675 20.72 13.43 -17.89
N ALA A 676 20.33 12.16 -17.79
CA ALA A 676 20.96 11.19 -16.89
C ALA A 676 22.43 10.93 -17.27
N GLU A 677 22.77 10.89 -18.56
CA GLU A 677 24.15 10.77 -19.03
C GLU A 677 25.02 11.97 -18.64
N ARG A 678 24.48 13.18 -18.76
CA ARG A 678 25.17 14.42 -18.34
C ARG A 678 25.34 14.52 -16.82
N GLU A 679 24.28 14.22 -16.06
CA GLU A 679 24.17 14.62 -14.64
C GLU A 679 24.40 13.48 -13.64
N PHE A 680 24.03 12.25 -13.98
CA PHE A 680 24.33 11.04 -13.17
C PHE A 680 25.59 10.30 -13.64
N LYS A 681 26.15 10.70 -14.79
CA LYS A 681 27.19 9.93 -15.54
C LYS A 681 26.77 8.49 -15.83
N TRP A 682 25.46 8.27 -15.98
CA TRP A 682 24.85 6.97 -16.22
C TRP A 682 24.34 6.86 -17.66
N LYS A 683 24.52 5.69 -18.26
CA LYS A 683 23.98 5.33 -19.58
C LYS A 683 23.68 3.83 -19.57
N ALA A 684 22.59 3.40 -20.19
CA ALA A 684 22.35 1.97 -20.40
C ALA A 684 23.43 1.36 -21.32
N LYS A 685 23.90 0.15 -20.98
CA LYS A 685 25.04 -0.53 -21.60
C LYS A 685 24.62 -1.78 -22.38
N TYR A 686 23.57 -2.45 -21.93
CA TYR A 686 23.09 -3.70 -22.51
C TYR A 686 22.12 -3.47 -23.67
N GLY A 687 22.20 -4.30 -24.71
CA GLY A 687 21.28 -4.33 -25.84
C GLY A 687 20.18 -5.39 -25.69
N ILE A 688 19.34 -5.50 -26.72
CA ILE A 688 18.19 -6.41 -26.72
C ILE A 688 18.61 -7.89 -26.67
N GLU A 689 19.81 -8.24 -27.16
CA GLU A 689 20.30 -9.62 -27.11
C GLU A 689 20.72 -10.02 -25.69
N GLU A 690 21.34 -9.12 -24.93
CA GLU A 690 21.67 -9.34 -23.52
C GLU A 690 20.41 -9.38 -22.64
N MET A 691 19.43 -8.49 -22.90
CA MET A 691 18.13 -8.53 -22.24
C MET A 691 17.43 -9.89 -22.44
N CYS A 692 17.37 -10.37 -23.68
CA CYS A 692 16.79 -11.67 -24.00
C CYS A 692 17.60 -12.84 -23.41
N ARG A 693 18.94 -12.77 -23.47
CA ARG A 693 19.84 -13.78 -22.89
C ARG A 693 19.59 -13.95 -21.40
N ASP A 694 19.62 -12.87 -20.65
CA ASP A 694 19.57 -12.95 -19.19
C ASP A 694 18.15 -13.25 -18.70
N GLN A 695 17.11 -12.76 -19.39
CA GLN A 695 15.73 -13.21 -19.19
C GLN A 695 15.59 -14.74 -19.39
N TRP A 696 16.12 -15.29 -20.49
CA TRP A 696 16.04 -16.73 -20.78
C TRP A 696 16.88 -17.58 -19.82
N ASN A 697 18.08 -17.11 -19.46
CA ASN A 697 18.97 -17.70 -18.46
C ASN A 697 18.28 -17.81 -17.08
N TRP A 698 17.47 -16.82 -16.68
CA TRP A 698 16.59 -16.94 -15.52
C TRP A 698 15.40 -17.89 -15.77
N ALA A 699 14.66 -17.73 -16.86
CA ALA A 699 13.42 -18.47 -17.09
C ALA A 699 13.64 -19.99 -17.24
N SER A 700 14.66 -20.39 -17.99
CA SER A 700 15.05 -21.80 -18.17
C SER A 700 15.47 -22.49 -16.88
N LYS A 701 16.11 -21.76 -15.95
CA LYS A 701 16.46 -22.24 -14.60
C LYS A 701 15.29 -22.20 -13.61
N ASN A 702 14.26 -21.39 -13.88
CA ASN A 702 13.16 -21.11 -12.96
C ASN A 702 11.80 -21.07 -13.69
N PRO A 703 11.38 -22.15 -14.39
CA PRO A 703 10.20 -22.10 -15.26
C PRO A 703 8.92 -21.72 -14.51
N PHE A 704 8.78 -22.15 -13.25
CA PHE A 704 7.67 -21.81 -12.35
C PHE A 704 8.03 -20.69 -11.34
N GLY A 705 9.05 -19.88 -11.63
CA GLY A 705 9.42 -18.74 -10.81
C GLY A 705 10.08 -19.13 -9.48
N TYR A 706 9.68 -18.48 -8.40
CA TYR A 706 10.18 -18.71 -7.04
C TYR A 706 9.34 -19.70 -6.20
N ALA A 707 8.36 -20.37 -6.81
CA ALA A 707 7.59 -21.43 -6.17
C ALA A 707 8.42 -22.71 -5.97
N SER A 708 8.04 -23.57 -5.02
CA SER A 708 8.69 -24.87 -4.83
C SER A 708 8.14 -25.90 -5.83
N PRO A 709 8.96 -26.82 -6.38
CA PRO A 709 8.50 -27.90 -7.27
C PRO A 709 7.35 -28.76 -6.70
N ASP A 710 7.22 -28.85 -5.38
CA ASP A 710 6.18 -29.66 -4.73
C ASP A 710 4.80 -28.98 -4.69
N SER A 711 4.73 -27.65 -4.80
CA SER A 711 3.47 -26.90 -4.70
C SER A 711 2.49 -27.16 -5.86
N THR A 712 2.97 -27.66 -7.00
CA THR A 712 2.12 -28.02 -8.15
C THR A 712 1.48 -29.41 -8.02
N LYS A 713 1.97 -30.28 -7.14
CA LYS A 713 1.41 -31.64 -6.96
C LYS A 713 0.04 -31.66 -6.26
N GLN A 714 -0.34 -30.59 -5.55
CA GLN A 714 -1.62 -30.53 -4.84
C GLN A 714 -2.79 -29.98 -5.69
N ASN A 715 -2.51 -29.23 -6.76
CA ASN A 715 -3.54 -28.61 -7.60
C ASN A 715 -3.79 -29.35 -8.93
N GLY A 716 -3.24 -30.56 -9.09
CA GLY A 716 -3.29 -31.33 -10.33
C GLY A 716 -4.58 -32.11 -10.60
N HIS A 717 -5.74 -31.69 -10.05
CA HIS A 717 -7.02 -32.40 -10.16
C HIS A 717 -8.21 -31.44 -10.35
N SER A 718 -8.24 -30.77 -11.51
CA SER A 718 -9.44 -30.22 -12.13
C SER A 718 -9.19 -30.10 -13.64
N HIS A 719 -10.03 -30.75 -14.45
CA HIS A 719 -9.93 -30.75 -15.91
C HIS A 719 -10.43 -29.44 -16.54
#